data_AF-A0A8H4WWF3-F1
#
_entry.id   AF-A0A8H4WWF3-F1
#
_cell.length_a   1.000
_cell.length_b   1.000
_cell.length_c   1.000
_cell.angle_alpha   90.00
_cell.angle_beta   90.00
_cell.angle_gamma   90.00
#
_symmetry.space_group_name_H-M   'P 1'
#
loop_
_entity.id
_entity.type
_entity.pdbx_description
1 polymer ?
#
loop_
_entity_poly.entity_id
_entity_poly.type
_entity_poly.pdbx_seq_one_letter_code
_entity_poly.pdbx_strand_id
1 'polypeptide(L)'
;MILASPSRADNKATIGSTRRTQTFVVPSDSDFDSESDSKSSHGNNPAKRAWAHYDAKWKALTKYSIETEVPMQGQIPWPVSSGRLDDVNEAEVRAFFMDSATNLKPEPKIGPMLLEECHRWQRSHLKDTFGRRIFKGVYGPTLKMIRGVAQQCSHEFYEERIKLSWAYIFKMKKQRNCKDDPNTKHKHEEEEEEEAASCSSSSDKHGTEEKVPTLDTLLTKLPTDDSTKIPLECPNTYWSAPESFHELVQNWTNSIIKIHGLQETTSTVTRQERHEKGLTEIVYKVPDPHSHSSNCLGYIWYTCKDSDEDGTVEIVTRHAILRPENLAYGRSNKAGNIRNALRNLGTQYPVSCQSGGLDWNFTLGGQGKLICRDSKMSPVRIHKLRRTAYLMAKTTLLPFAPNPHNDIRFVIGNPNLVGEKTCRKVGCDKITPKEFELWCQSPIFLQHVKEHGKIKTEIGDLLLDRNSRGKLYFKDTLLSETTKRDHASRTEKRFRYGYNFLDCTFDAGRVHLSSPEEECEAILSIWDLALKQQPHCVKLLSEMLNDWRWADVELAKKFIKKDTVIRLRDYLFEDKSKWYFSTSERQDAKLYYTIQSLGREGAELQDSYWSILEAHDMIHKAVSEQYRRFVAADIVALNTNFAQQIDKILQACIYACSATQKIRVIFVEGGSLPLQVLYIEDKDIFRVHEKWLDQTEAAQELGLLDPTAIGDLIHHISNTLFEKVINSVPLDRFTGDNGRSYDWHRGQQLHLAEQRIIEPSADPSYTEHLT
;
A
#
# COMPACT_ATOMS: atom_id res chain seq x y z
N MET A 1 -6.40 16.43 -53.93
CA MET A 1 -6.39 17.90 -53.68
C MET A 1 -5.19 18.16 -52.77
N ILE A 2 -4.04 18.60 -53.30
CA ILE A 2 -3.73 19.98 -53.75
C ILE A 2 -3.90 20.92 -52.55
N LEU A 3 -2.94 21.68 -52.01
CA LEU A 3 -1.59 22.18 -52.29
C LEU A 3 -1.22 22.95 -50.98
N ALA A 4 -0.03 23.40 -50.61
CA ALA A 4 1.27 23.59 -51.25
C ALA A 4 2.33 23.82 -50.14
N SER A 5 3.56 23.41 -50.45
CA SER A 5 4.82 23.83 -49.82
C SER A 5 5.30 25.18 -50.44
N PRO A 6 6.60 25.53 -50.51
CA PRO A 6 7.46 26.16 -49.49
C PRO A 6 8.26 27.40 -50.03
N SER A 7 9.09 28.06 -49.20
CA SER A 7 10.33 28.75 -49.66
C SER A 7 11.33 28.83 -48.48
N ARG A 8 12.61 28.40 -48.54
CA ARG A 8 13.80 28.84 -49.33
C ARG A 8 14.16 30.31 -48.98
N ALA A 9 15.39 30.73 -48.62
CA ALA A 9 16.73 30.21 -48.89
C ALA A 9 17.80 30.88 -47.99
N ASP A 10 18.88 30.15 -47.70
CA ASP A 10 20.30 30.46 -47.90
C ASP A 10 20.89 31.88 -47.72
N ASN A 11 22.01 31.96 -46.96
CA ASN A 11 23.35 32.44 -47.39
C ASN A 11 24.32 32.41 -46.17
N LYS A 12 25.46 31.68 -46.22
CA LYS A 12 26.85 32.12 -46.62
C LYS A 12 27.33 33.35 -45.82
N ALA A 13 28.54 33.50 -45.27
CA ALA A 13 29.90 33.04 -45.61
C ALA A 13 30.85 33.58 -44.48
N THR A 14 31.81 32.83 -43.90
CA THR A 14 33.26 32.73 -44.24
C THR A 14 34.19 33.53 -43.28
N ILE A 15 35.44 33.03 -43.17
CA ILE A 15 36.69 33.61 -42.61
C ILE A 15 36.89 33.35 -41.10
N GLY A 16 37.98 32.77 -40.57
CA GLY A 16 39.27 32.35 -41.13
C GLY A 16 40.42 32.75 -40.18
N SER A 17 41.25 31.75 -39.78
CA SER A 17 42.63 31.90 -39.25
C SER A 17 42.76 32.47 -37.80
N THR A 18 43.65 32.04 -36.91
CA THR A 18 45.02 31.52 -37.07
C THR A 18 45.46 30.77 -35.80
N ARG A 19 46.25 29.70 -35.98
CA ARG A 19 47.03 29.00 -34.95
C ARG A 19 48.03 29.92 -34.24
N ARG A 20 48.28 29.66 -32.95
CA ARG A 20 49.65 29.75 -32.40
C ARG A 20 49.83 28.74 -31.26
N THR A 21 50.65 27.73 -31.53
CA THR A 21 51.28 26.83 -30.57
C THR A 21 52.39 27.57 -29.85
N GLN A 22 52.44 27.46 -28.52
CA GLN A 22 53.65 27.65 -27.71
C GLN A 22 53.59 26.69 -26.51
N THR A 23 54.35 25.61 -26.61
CA THR A 23 54.89 24.82 -25.51
C THR A 23 55.92 25.65 -24.76
N PHE A 24 55.88 25.74 -23.42
CA PHE A 24 57.08 25.90 -22.58
C PHE A 24 56.79 25.54 -21.11
N VAL A 25 57.44 24.45 -20.67
CA VAL A 25 58.21 24.23 -19.43
C VAL A 25 57.57 24.46 -18.04
N VAL A 26 57.61 23.37 -17.29
CA VAL A 26 57.45 23.21 -15.83
C VAL A 26 58.58 23.93 -15.06
N PRO A 27 58.27 24.59 -13.94
CA PRO A 27 59.20 24.71 -12.82
C PRO A 27 58.77 23.78 -11.68
N SER A 28 59.69 22.87 -11.38
CA SER A 28 59.81 22.22 -10.08
C SER A 28 60.43 23.24 -9.14
N ASP A 29 59.88 23.42 -7.95
CA ASP A 29 60.60 23.93 -6.78
C ASP A 29 60.00 23.28 -5.52
N SER A 30 60.81 22.41 -4.93
CA SER A 30 60.89 22.18 -3.48
C SER A 30 61.33 23.51 -2.83
N ASP A 31 60.91 23.89 -1.63
CA ASP A 31 61.52 23.43 -0.37
C ASP A 31 60.98 24.26 0.82
N PHE A 32 61.03 23.67 2.02
CA PHE A 32 60.98 24.26 3.39
C PHE A 32 59.59 24.70 3.92
N ASP A 33 59.14 24.39 5.14
CA ASP A 33 59.87 24.01 6.36
C ASP A 33 59.06 23.09 7.31
N SER A 34 59.81 22.25 8.01
CA SER A 34 59.36 21.43 9.15
C SER A 34 59.62 22.17 10.45
N GLU A 35 58.62 22.25 11.35
CA GLU A 35 58.88 22.35 12.79
C GLU A 35 58.09 21.26 13.55
N SER A 36 58.89 20.42 14.20
CA SER A 36 58.58 19.47 15.29
C SER A 36 58.16 20.28 16.54
N ASP A 37 57.22 19.91 17.40
CA ASP A 37 57.21 18.73 18.26
C ASP A 37 55.86 18.64 18.99
N SER A 38 55.28 17.43 19.09
CA SER A 38 55.01 16.78 20.39
C SER A 38 54.20 15.48 20.21
N LYS A 39 54.75 14.45 20.85
CA LYS A 39 54.38 13.04 20.77
C LYS A 39 52.95 12.76 21.27
N SER A 40 52.15 12.11 20.43
CA SER A 40 51.23 11.07 20.90
C SER A 40 51.17 9.93 19.87
N SER A 41 51.57 8.75 20.30
CA SER A 41 51.60 7.53 19.49
C SER A 41 50.19 6.95 19.33
N HIS A 42 49.37 7.54 18.44
CA HIS A 42 48.07 7.00 18.07
C HIS A 42 47.98 6.79 16.55
N GLY A 43 48.16 5.53 16.13
CA GLY A 43 47.68 4.91 14.88
C GLY A 43 47.70 5.74 13.59
N ASN A 44 48.75 5.57 12.78
CA ASN A 44 48.80 6.01 11.38
C ASN A 44 47.84 5.18 10.50
N ASN A 45 46.53 5.38 10.63
CA ASN A 45 45.59 4.84 9.65
C ASN A 45 45.42 5.85 8.50
N PRO A 46 45.79 5.49 7.25
CA PRO A 46 45.67 6.37 6.09
C PRO A 46 44.22 6.83 5.83
N ALA A 47 43.21 6.01 6.10
CA ALA A 47 41.80 6.38 5.98
C ALA A 47 41.43 7.51 6.94
N LYS A 48 42.01 7.52 8.16
CA LYS A 48 41.75 8.60 9.13
C LYS A 48 42.29 9.94 8.67
N ARG A 49 43.46 9.95 8.04
CA ARG A 49 44.07 11.17 7.48
C ARG A 49 43.29 11.67 6.27
N ALA A 50 42.92 10.77 5.36
CA ALA A 50 42.12 11.10 4.19
C ALA A 50 40.76 11.72 4.58
N TRP A 51 40.09 11.14 5.58
CA TRP A 51 38.84 11.69 6.10
C TRP A 51 39.01 13.04 6.80
N ALA A 52 40.05 13.20 7.64
CA ALA A 52 40.30 14.46 8.32
C ALA A 52 40.55 15.61 7.32
N HIS A 53 41.31 15.33 6.25
CA HIS A 53 41.55 16.30 5.17
C HIS A 53 40.26 16.60 4.38
N TYR A 54 39.47 15.58 4.07
CA TYR A 54 38.15 15.72 3.42
C TYR A 54 37.17 16.58 4.24
N ASP A 55 37.05 16.30 5.54
CA ASP A 55 36.15 17.01 6.45
C ASP A 55 36.62 18.45 6.70
N ALA A 56 37.94 18.67 6.79
CA ALA A 56 38.52 20.00 6.88
C ALA A 56 38.22 20.84 5.63
N LYS A 57 38.32 20.26 4.42
CA LYS A 57 37.93 20.92 3.18
C LYS A 57 36.44 21.28 3.17
N TRP A 58 35.56 20.38 3.62
CA TRP A 58 34.13 20.69 3.74
C TRP A 58 33.84 21.84 4.71
N LYS A 59 34.55 21.89 5.84
CA LYS A 59 34.40 22.96 6.85
C LYS A 59 34.95 24.30 6.40
N ALA A 60 35.95 24.31 5.52
CA ALA A 60 36.50 25.53 4.93
C ALA A 60 35.56 26.19 3.91
N LEU A 61 34.60 25.43 3.36
CA LEU A 61 33.60 25.96 2.43
C LEU A 61 32.51 26.72 3.18
N THR A 62 32.46 28.05 3.04
CA THR A 62 31.28 28.84 3.46
C THR A 62 30.35 29.14 2.28
N LYS A 63 29.09 29.54 2.58
CA LYS A 63 28.06 29.76 1.55
C LYS A 63 28.55 30.80 0.52
N TYR A 64 28.64 30.41 -0.76
CA TYR A 64 29.19 31.20 -1.88
C TYR A 64 30.72 31.40 -1.92
N SER A 65 31.50 30.69 -1.10
CA SER A 65 32.97 30.71 -1.18
C SER A 65 33.46 29.81 -2.30
N ILE A 66 33.41 30.31 -3.54
CA ILE A 66 34.25 29.79 -4.61
C ILE A 66 35.48 30.68 -4.63
N GLU A 67 36.65 30.14 -4.32
CA GLU A 67 37.91 30.87 -4.50
C GLU A 67 38.07 31.11 -6.01
N THR A 68 38.03 32.37 -6.44
CA THR A 68 38.00 32.73 -7.86
C THR A 68 39.27 32.36 -8.62
N GLU A 69 40.36 32.06 -7.90
CA GLU A 69 41.68 31.74 -8.46
C GLU A 69 41.98 30.23 -8.51
N VAL A 70 41.14 29.37 -7.89
CA VAL A 70 41.33 27.92 -7.88
C VAL A 70 40.34 27.25 -8.86
N PRO A 71 40.75 26.31 -9.71
CA PRO A 71 39.81 25.57 -10.56
C PRO A 71 38.76 24.84 -9.73
N MET A 72 37.49 24.81 -10.20
CA MET A 72 36.37 24.19 -9.50
C MET A 72 36.63 22.72 -9.09
N GLN A 73 37.39 21.98 -9.90
CA GLN A 73 37.82 20.61 -9.61
C GLN A 73 38.70 20.50 -8.35
N GLY A 74 39.52 21.52 -8.04
CA GLY A 74 40.39 21.56 -6.86
C GLY A 74 39.66 21.97 -5.57
N GLN A 75 38.51 22.63 -5.70
CA GLN A 75 37.71 23.13 -4.58
C GLN A 75 36.73 22.09 -4.03
N ILE A 76 36.30 21.13 -4.84
CA ILE A 76 35.35 20.10 -4.40
C ILE A 76 36.09 19.07 -3.52
N PRO A 77 35.61 18.78 -2.31
CA PRO A 77 36.18 17.72 -1.48
C PRO A 77 35.75 16.37 -2.06
N TRP A 78 36.60 15.72 -2.85
CA TRP A 78 36.29 14.42 -3.45
C TRP A 78 36.43 13.30 -2.41
N PRO A 79 35.41 12.43 -2.24
CA PRO A 79 35.40 11.40 -1.19
C PRO A 79 36.16 10.15 -1.65
N VAL A 80 37.47 10.31 -1.87
CA VAL A 80 38.42 9.25 -2.21
C VAL A 80 39.74 9.51 -1.49
N SER A 81 40.54 8.49 -1.25
CA SER A 81 41.76 8.59 -0.44
C SER A 81 42.77 9.62 -0.95
N SER A 82 42.84 9.83 -2.27
CA SER A 82 43.72 10.82 -2.91
C SER A 82 43.16 12.26 -2.87
N GLY A 83 41.85 12.42 -2.67
CA GLY A 83 41.13 13.68 -2.78
C GLY A 83 41.10 14.30 -4.19
N ARG A 84 41.41 13.54 -5.24
CA ARG A 84 41.45 14.00 -6.65
C ARG A 84 40.27 13.43 -7.45
N LEU A 85 39.73 14.23 -8.37
CA LEU A 85 38.62 13.81 -9.23
C LEU A 85 38.95 12.60 -10.11
N ASP A 86 40.20 12.49 -10.59
CA ASP A 86 40.59 11.44 -11.54
C ASP A 86 40.49 10.02 -10.93
N ASP A 87 40.53 9.94 -9.60
CA ASP A 87 40.40 8.67 -8.86
C ASP A 87 38.95 8.40 -8.41
N VAL A 88 38.01 9.31 -8.71
CA VAL A 88 36.61 9.19 -8.29
C VAL A 88 35.86 8.19 -9.17
N ASN A 89 35.70 6.99 -8.64
CA ASN A 89 34.79 5.98 -9.16
C ASN A 89 33.93 5.40 -8.02
N GLU A 90 32.91 4.61 -8.38
CA GLU A 90 31.94 4.08 -7.42
C GLU A 90 32.59 3.23 -6.31
N ALA A 91 33.57 2.41 -6.67
CA ALA A 91 34.25 1.53 -5.73
C ALA A 91 35.11 2.30 -4.72
N GLU A 92 35.88 3.28 -5.20
CA GLU A 92 36.75 4.11 -4.34
C GLU A 92 35.95 5.02 -3.41
N VAL A 93 34.83 5.58 -3.88
CA VAL A 93 33.92 6.39 -3.06
C VAL A 93 33.25 5.55 -1.98
N ARG A 94 32.84 4.33 -2.34
CA ARG A 94 32.25 3.38 -1.39
C ARG A 94 33.26 2.95 -0.33
N ALA A 95 34.47 2.59 -0.76
CA ALA A 95 35.56 2.24 0.13
C ALA A 95 35.87 3.39 1.08
N PHE A 96 35.94 4.62 0.57
CA PHE A 96 36.17 5.81 1.40
C PHE A 96 35.12 5.97 2.51
N PHE A 97 33.83 5.83 2.22
CA PHE A 97 32.79 5.96 3.25
C PHE A 97 32.77 4.80 4.24
N MET A 98 32.91 3.56 3.76
CA MET A 98 32.80 2.36 4.62
C MET A 98 34.05 2.13 5.46
N ASP A 99 35.23 2.34 4.90
CA ASP A 99 36.51 2.16 5.59
C ASP A 99 36.78 3.29 6.59
N SER A 100 36.29 4.50 6.29
CA SER A 100 36.27 5.61 7.26
C SER A 100 35.28 5.36 8.39
N ALA A 101 34.08 4.84 8.09
CA ALA A 101 33.07 4.51 9.08
C ALA A 101 33.56 3.49 10.12
N THR A 102 34.20 2.41 9.68
CA THR A 102 34.71 1.35 10.57
C THR A 102 35.93 1.78 11.38
N ASN A 103 36.78 2.65 10.84
CA ASN A 103 38.05 3.01 11.48
C ASN A 103 38.02 4.29 12.33
N LEU A 104 37.13 5.26 12.07
CA LEU A 104 37.18 6.60 12.69
C LEU A 104 36.41 6.78 13.98
N LYS A 105 35.29 6.05 14.17
CA LYS A 105 34.36 6.32 15.27
C LYS A 105 33.82 5.04 15.89
N PRO A 106 33.53 5.04 17.21
CA PRO A 106 32.77 3.94 17.81
C PRO A 106 31.40 3.82 17.13
N GLU A 107 30.93 2.57 16.97
CA GLU A 107 29.69 2.15 16.29
C GLU A 107 28.48 3.10 16.39
N PRO A 108 28.11 3.68 17.57
CA PRO A 108 26.96 4.58 17.67
C PRO A 108 27.09 5.91 16.93
N LYS A 109 28.28 6.29 16.46
CA LYS A 109 28.52 7.57 15.76
C LYS A 109 28.69 7.43 14.24
N ILE A 110 28.61 6.21 13.71
CA ILE A 110 28.75 5.92 12.27
C ILE A 110 27.49 6.34 11.50
N GLY A 111 26.30 5.95 11.96
CA GLY A 111 25.02 6.30 11.31
C GLY A 111 24.82 7.82 11.14
N PRO A 112 25.02 8.65 12.18
CA PRO A 112 24.97 10.10 12.04
C PRO A 112 25.98 10.68 11.05
N MET A 113 27.18 10.08 10.95
CA MET A 113 28.22 10.50 10.01
C MET A 113 27.80 10.25 8.55
N LEU A 114 27.31 9.05 8.24
CA LEU A 114 26.86 8.71 6.88
C LEU A 114 25.64 9.56 6.46
N LEU A 115 24.76 9.88 7.42
CA LEU A 115 23.61 10.76 7.18
C LEU A 115 24.03 12.21 6.91
N GLU A 116 25.07 12.70 7.60
CA GLU A 116 25.66 14.01 7.34
C GLU A 116 26.27 14.07 5.92
N GLU A 117 26.95 13.01 5.49
CA GLU A 117 27.46 12.91 4.12
C GLU A 117 26.34 12.87 3.08
N CYS A 118 25.24 12.16 3.34
CA CYS A 118 24.05 12.21 2.49
C CYS A 118 23.56 13.66 2.30
N HIS A 119 23.58 14.47 3.36
CA HIS A 119 23.20 15.88 3.30
C HIS A 119 24.21 16.74 2.53
N ARG A 120 25.52 16.56 2.74
CA ARG A 120 26.58 17.28 2.02
C ARG A 120 26.49 17.09 0.51
N TRP A 121 26.15 15.88 0.06
CA TRP A 121 26.01 15.53 -1.36
C TRP A 121 24.59 15.72 -1.92
N GLN A 122 23.64 16.28 -1.15
CA GLN A 122 22.33 16.63 -1.68
C GLN A 122 22.42 17.75 -2.71
N ARG A 123 21.56 17.66 -3.74
CA ARG A 123 21.52 18.64 -4.84
C ARG A 123 21.27 20.06 -4.36
N SER A 124 20.44 20.24 -3.33
CA SER A 124 20.17 21.54 -2.69
C SER A 124 21.43 22.10 -2.02
N HIS A 125 22.10 21.29 -1.20
CA HIS A 125 23.31 21.70 -0.49
C HIS A 125 24.45 22.05 -1.44
N LEU A 126 24.76 21.17 -2.40
CA LEU A 126 25.77 21.41 -3.43
C LEU A 126 25.46 22.66 -4.29
N LYS A 127 24.19 22.95 -4.55
CA LYS A 127 23.76 24.16 -5.28
C LYS A 127 23.96 25.43 -4.44
N ASP A 128 23.77 25.34 -3.14
CA ASP A 128 23.98 26.46 -2.22
C ASP A 128 25.47 26.71 -1.96
N THR A 129 26.28 25.65 -1.98
CA THR A 129 27.74 25.72 -1.76
C THR A 129 28.51 26.12 -3.02
N PHE A 130 28.25 25.48 -4.17
CA PHE A 130 29.02 25.67 -5.41
C PHE A 130 28.23 26.33 -6.57
N GLY A 131 26.96 26.69 -6.34
CA GLY A 131 26.11 27.30 -7.35
C GLY A 131 25.50 26.34 -8.37
N ARG A 132 24.61 26.84 -9.23
CA ARG A 132 23.89 26.00 -10.22
C ARG A 132 24.77 25.48 -11.36
N ARG A 133 25.95 26.06 -11.58
CA ARG A 133 26.81 25.76 -12.73
C ARG A 133 27.54 24.43 -12.59
N ILE A 134 27.78 23.94 -11.37
CA ILE A 134 28.45 22.65 -11.11
C ILE A 134 27.67 21.44 -11.67
N PHE A 135 26.34 21.57 -11.81
CA PHE A 135 25.47 20.53 -12.37
C PHE A 135 25.37 20.56 -13.90
N LYS A 136 26.00 21.55 -14.56
CA LYS A 136 26.05 21.66 -16.02
C LYS A 136 27.44 21.25 -16.49
N GLY A 137 27.53 20.24 -17.37
CA GLY A 137 28.80 19.77 -17.93
C GLY A 137 29.36 18.52 -17.22
N VAL A 138 30.68 18.42 -17.14
CA VAL A 138 31.45 17.17 -16.89
C VAL A 138 31.22 16.56 -15.49
N TYR A 139 30.88 17.35 -14.47
CA TYR A 139 30.77 16.87 -13.08
C TYR A 139 29.39 16.29 -12.71
N GLY A 140 28.35 16.55 -13.50
CA GLY A 140 26.97 16.16 -13.19
C GLY A 140 26.79 14.64 -12.94
N PRO A 141 27.30 13.76 -13.82
CA PRO A 141 27.25 12.31 -13.62
C PRO A 141 27.99 11.86 -12.36
N THR A 142 29.20 12.39 -12.12
CA THR A 142 30.03 12.04 -10.96
C THR A 142 29.37 12.43 -9.64
N LEU A 143 28.79 13.64 -9.55
CA LEU A 143 28.06 14.09 -8.36
C LEU A 143 26.80 13.25 -8.09
N LYS A 144 26.11 12.81 -9.14
CA LYS A 144 24.96 11.92 -9.01
C LYS A 144 25.38 10.54 -8.48
N MET A 145 26.52 10.02 -8.96
CA MET A 145 27.09 8.76 -8.50
C MET A 145 27.49 8.83 -7.02
N ILE A 146 28.28 9.84 -6.61
CA ILE A 146 28.71 9.99 -5.20
C ILE A 146 27.50 10.05 -4.26
N ARG A 147 26.46 10.82 -4.63
CA ARG A 147 25.23 10.89 -3.86
C ARG A 147 24.56 9.52 -3.73
N GLY A 148 24.49 8.75 -4.82
CA GLY A 148 23.94 7.40 -4.80
C GLY A 148 24.71 6.47 -3.87
N VAL A 149 26.04 6.50 -3.93
CA VAL A 149 26.92 5.69 -3.07
C VAL A 149 26.77 6.07 -1.59
N ALA A 150 26.72 7.36 -1.26
CA ALA A 150 26.51 7.83 0.12
C ALA A 150 25.16 7.36 0.68
N GLN A 151 24.10 7.43 -0.14
CA GLN A 151 22.76 6.95 0.23
C GLN A 151 22.74 5.43 0.45
N GLN A 152 23.41 4.68 -0.43
CA GLN A 152 23.51 3.22 -0.32
C GLN A 152 24.29 2.79 0.92
N CYS A 153 25.44 3.40 1.19
CA CYS A 153 26.23 3.10 2.40
C CYS A 153 25.43 3.40 3.67
N SER A 154 24.69 4.52 3.70
CA SER A 154 23.81 4.85 4.82
C SER A 154 22.69 3.80 4.98
N HIS A 155 22.09 3.35 3.88
CA HIS A 155 21.00 2.37 3.89
C HIS A 155 21.48 1.02 4.45
N GLU A 156 22.58 0.49 3.92
CA GLU A 156 23.16 -0.80 4.33
C GLU A 156 23.51 -0.81 5.83
N PHE A 157 24.05 0.29 6.37
CA PHE A 157 24.33 0.42 7.79
C PHE A 157 23.06 0.33 8.67
N TYR A 158 21.94 0.94 8.26
CA TYR A 158 20.69 0.88 9.04
C TYR A 158 19.97 -0.46 8.90
N GLU A 159 20.02 -1.12 7.73
CA GLU A 159 19.45 -2.46 7.54
C GLU A 159 20.11 -3.52 8.44
N GLU A 160 21.43 -3.52 8.54
CA GLU A 160 22.18 -4.42 9.44
C GLU A 160 21.74 -4.25 10.90
N ARG A 161 21.49 -3.00 11.34
CA ARG A 161 21.03 -2.70 12.71
C ARG A 161 19.57 -3.08 12.96
N ILE A 162 18.71 -2.97 11.96
CA ILE A 162 17.33 -3.44 12.02
C ILE A 162 17.35 -4.96 12.20
N LYS A 163 18.15 -5.70 11.41
CA LYS A 163 18.31 -7.16 11.54
C LYS A 163 18.82 -7.58 12.92
N LEU A 164 19.84 -6.90 13.47
CA LEU A 164 20.38 -7.20 14.81
C LEU A 164 19.38 -6.86 15.95
N SER A 165 18.63 -5.77 15.82
CA SER A 165 17.59 -5.40 16.78
C SER A 165 16.43 -6.39 16.76
N TRP A 166 16.03 -6.85 15.57
CA TRP A 166 15.02 -7.91 15.43
C TRP A 166 15.50 -9.24 15.99
N ALA A 167 16.75 -9.64 15.76
CA ALA A 167 17.32 -10.86 16.35
C ALA A 167 17.32 -10.80 17.90
N TYR A 168 17.62 -9.63 18.47
CA TYR A 168 17.53 -9.41 19.92
C TYR A 168 16.09 -9.46 20.44
N ILE A 169 15.14 -8.82 19.75
CA ILE A 169 13.71 -8.85 20.11
C ILE A 169 13.13 -10.26 19.98
N PHE A 170 13.54 -11.02 18.96
CA PHE A 170 13.12 -12.41 18.77
C PHE A 170 13.68 -13.32 19.87
N LYS A 171 14.93 -13.11 20.28
CA LYS A 171 15.54 -13.80 21.43
C LYS A 171 14.81 -13.50 22.74
N MET A 172 14.40 -12.24 22.95
CA MET A 172 13.63 -11.81 24.13
C MET A 172 12.18 -12.35 24.11
N LYS A 173 11.53 -12.45 22.94
CA LYS A 173 10.21 -13.07 22.78
C LYS A 173 10.25 -14.59 23.00
N LYS A 174 11.29 -15.27 22.51
CA LYS A 174 11.50 -16.72 22.75
C LYS A 174 11.71 -17.03 24.23
N GLN A 175 12.39 -16.15 24.97
CA GLN A 175 12.56 -16.28 26.43
C GLN A 175 11.30 -15.98 27.23
N ARG A 176 10.37 -15.16 26.71
CA ARG A 176 9.05 -14.93 27.32
C ARG A 176 8.05 -16.07 27.04
N ASN A 177 8.05 -16.62 25.83
CA ASN A 177 7.11 -17.70 25.46
C ASN A 177 7.46 -19.09 26.05
N CYS A 178 8.65 -19.26 26.65
CA CYS A 178 8.98 -20.49 27.38
C CYS A 178 8.53 -20.48 28.85
N LYS A 179 7.88 -19.42 29.34
CA LYS A 179 7.41 -19.32 30.73
C LYS A 179 5.91 -19.59 30.93
N ASP A 180 5.13 -19.74 29.86
CA ASP A 180 3.69 -19.97 29.91
C ASP A 180 3.30 -21.30 29.23
N ASP A 181 3.75 -22.43 29.79
CA ASP A 181 3.24 -23.77 29.45
C ASP A 181 2.57 -24.36 30.70
N PRO A 182 1.24 -24.65 30.69
CA PRO A 182 0.50 -25.05 31.88
C PRO A 182 0.66 -26.54 32.26
N ASN A 183 1.69 -27.23 31.77
CA ASN A 183 1.83 -28.67 31.98
C ASN A 183 3.14 -29.08 32.65
N THR A 184 3.43 -28.58 33.86
CA THR A 184 4.25 -29.33 34.83
C THR A 184 3.96 -28.88 36.27
N LYS A 185 2.97 -29.50 36.93
CA LYS A 185 2.91 -29.57 38.39
C LYS A 185 3.61 -30.85 38.85
N HIS A 186 4.79 -30.71 39.46
CA HIS A 186 5.18 -31.34 40.74
C HIS A 186 6.70 -31.22 40.96
N LYS A 187 7.06 -30.91 42.22
CA LYS A 187 8.40 -30.81 42.85
C LYS A 187 9.13 -29.47 42.68
N HIS A 188 8.89 -28.54 43.58
CA HIS A 188 9.61 -28.47 44.86
C HIS A 188 8.99 -27.35 45.71
N GLU A 189 8.33 -27.75 46.78
CA GLU A 189 8.23 -26.94 48.00
C GLU A 189 9.62 -27.01 48.67
N GLU A 190 10.18 -25.85 49.02
CA GLU A 190 11.00 -25.55 50.20
C GLU A 190 11.73 -24.21 49.97
N GLU A 191 11.74 -23.36 51.01
CA GLU A 191 12.50 -22.11 51.18
C GLU A 191 11.88 -20.78 50.66
N GLU A 192 10.81 -20.34 51.34
CA GLU A 192 10.67 -18.93 51.75
C GLU A 192 10.01 -18.91 53.15
N GLU A 193 10.80 -18.89 54.23
CA GLU A 193 10.36 -18.42 55.55
C GLU A 193 11.58 -18.24 56.50
N GLU A 194 12.09 -17.00 56.57
CA GLU A 194 12.87 -16.34 57.64
C GLU A 194 13.49 -15.09 56.96
N GLU A 195 13.23 -13.83 57.29
CA GLU A 195 12.90 -13.21 58.56
C GLU A 195 11.94 -12.04 58.32
N ALA A 196 10.78 -12.08 58.97
CA ALA A 196 10.09 -10.88 59.39
C ALA A 196 9.95 -10.93 60.92
N ALA A 197 10.27 -9.79 61.53
CA ALA A 197 9.99 -9.38 62.91
C ALA A 197 11.03 -9.72 63.99
N SER A 198 11.82 -8.70 64.35
CA SER A 198 11.92 -8.23 65.75
C SER A 198 12.74 -6.93 65.85
N CYS A 199 12.07 -5.79 66.05
CA CYS A 199 12.15 -5.05 67.33
C CYS A 199 11.38 -3.72 67.24
N SER A 200 10.54 -3.52 68.24
CA SER A 200 9.61 -2.40 68.44
C SER A 200 10.21 -1.20 69.17
N SER A 201 9.70 -0.02 68.79
CA SER A 201 9.36 1.18 69.59
C SER A 201 10.41 1.91 70.45
N SER A 202 10.66 3.18 70.11
CA SER A 202 10.59 4.31 71.07
C SER A 202 10.40 5.67 70.38
N SER A 203 9.23 6.27 70.62
CA SER A 203 8.92 7.71 70.82
C SER A 203 9.53 8.81 69.94
N ASP A 204 8.59 9.57 69.34
CA ASP A 204 8.53 11.03 69.19
C ASP A 204 9.70 11.80 68.55
N LYS A 205 9.41 12.38 67.36
CA LYS A 205 9.62 13.80 67.07
C LYS A 205 8.93 14.27 65.78
N HIS A 206 8.39 15.47 65.88
CA HIS A 206 7.59 16.26 64.93
C HIS A 206 8.13 16.47 63.50
N GLY A 207 7.19 16.64 62.56
CA GLY A 207 7.24 17.55 61.41
C GLY A 207 7.98 16.99 60.18
N THR A 208 7.46 17.00 58.96
CA THR A 208 6.46 17.85 58.29
C THR A 208 5.96 17.11 57.05
N GLU A 209 4.64 17.07 56.83
CA GLU A 209 4.04 16.70 55.55
C GLU A 209 4.46 17.70 54.46
N GLU A 210 5.14 17.22 53.43
CA GLU A 210 5.41 18.00 52.22
C GLU A 210 4.13 18.06 51.38
N LYS A 211 3.31 19.10 51.64
CA LYS A 211 2.11 19.41 50.87
C LYS A 211 2.47 19.69 49.41
N VAL A 212 1.82 18.97 48.50
CA VAL A 212 1.74 19.30 47.07
C VAL A 212 1.24 20.75 46.91
N PRO A 213 1.91 21.64 46.16
CA PRO A 213 1.48 23.03 46.03
C PRO A 213 0.20 23.15 45.19
N THR A 214 -0.78 23.91 45.67
CA THR A 214 -2.00 24.26 44.95
C THR A 214 -1.69 25.29 43.83
N LEU A 215 -2.53 25.37 42.80
CA LEU A 215 -2.37 26.28 41.64
C LEU A 215 -2.16 27.76 42.05
N ASP A 216 -2.81 28.19 43.13
CA ASP A 216 -2.66 29.54 43.69
C ASP A 216 -1.27 29.79 44.33
N THR A 217 -0.60 28.74 44.78
CA THR A 217 0.73 28.78 45.40
C THR A 217 1.85 28.88 44.36
N LEU A 218 1.62 28.40 43.13
CA LEU A 218 2.55 28.53 42.01
C LEU A 218 2.40 29.89 41.30
N LEU A 219 1.18 30.43 41.23
CA LEU A 219 0.89 31.72 40.58
C LEU A 219 1.34 32.96 41.38
N THR A 220 1.61 32.79 42.69
CA THR A 220 2.06 33.84 43.61
C THR A 220 3.59 33.93 43.78
N LYS A 221 4.35 32.96 43.27
CA LYS A 221 5.83 32.92 43.39
C LYS A 221 6.61 33.29 42.13
N LEU A 222 5.95 33.68 41.04
CA LEU A 222 6.64 34.12 39.82
C LEU A 222 6.79 35.66 39.85
N PRO A 223 8.03 36.20 39.86
CA PRO A 223 8.28 37.61 39.59
C PRO A 223 7.69 37.99 38.24
N THR A 224 7.20 39.22 38.14
CA THR A 224 6.38 39.75 37.04
C THR A 224 7.07 39.88 35.66
N ASP A 225 8.30 39.37 35.47
CA ASP A 225 9.05 39.62 34.23
C ASP A 225 9.97 38.49 33.72
N ASP A 226 9.83 37.25 34.23
CA ASP A 226 10.63 36.13 33.72
C ASP A 226 9.89 35.37 32.61
N SER A 227 10.27 35.61 31.35
CA SER A 227 9.91 34.73 30.23
C SER A 227 10.76 33.45 30.29
N THR A 228 10.15 32.27 30.43
CA THR A 228 10.92 31.02 30.42
C THR A 228 11.23 30.66 28.96
N LYS A 229 12.51 30.39 28.65
CA LYS A 229 12.90 29.87 27.34
C LYS A 229 13.03 28.37 27.41
N ILE A 230 12.14 27.65 26.73
CA ILE A 230 12.21 26.18 26.62
C ILE A 230 12.84 25.85 25.25
N PRO A 231 14.11 25.41 25.19
CA PRO A 231 14.71 24.94 23.95
C PRO A 231 14.11 23.60 23.54
N LEU A 232 13.61 23.53 22.31
CA LEU A 232 12.99 22.32 21.77
C LEU A 232 13.95 21.58 20.82
N GLU A 233 14.92 20.83 21.35
CA GLU A 233 15.78 19.90 20.59
C GLU A 233 15.03 18.61 20.20
N CYS A 234 14.98 18.24 18.91
CA CYS A 234 14.39 16.98 18.45
C CYS A 234 15.21 16.42 17.29
N PRO A 235 15.36 15.09 17.16
CA PRO A 235 15.93 14.47 15.96
C PRO A 235 15.16 14.92 14.71
N ASN A 236 15.86 15.07 13.59
CA ASN A 236 15.33 15.63 12.35
C ASN A 236 14.27 14.71 11.72
N THR A 237 13.01 14.84 12.16
CA THR A 237 11.84 14.35 11.43
C THR A 237 11.31 15.48 10.55
N TYR A 238 11.42 15.32 9.23
CA TYR A 238 10.85 16.24 8.25
C TYR A 238 9.35 15.95 8.12
N TRP A 239 8.50 16.77 8.74
CA TRP A 239 7.06 16.76 8.45
C TRP A 239 6.71 17.98 7.61
N SER A 240 5.83 17.77 6.63
CA SER A 240 5.13 18.82 5.90
C SER A 240 4.15 19.58 6.80
N ALA A 241 3.67 20.73 6.34
CA ALA A 241 2.64 21.49 7.06
C ALA A 241 1.33 20.69 7.25
N PRO A 242 0.80 19.95 6.23
CA PRO A 242 -0.35 19.07 6.42
C PRO A 242 -0.16 17.99 7.49
N GLU A 243 0.98 17.29 7.52
CA GLU A 243 1.27 16.25 8.52
C GLU A 243 1.38 16.84 9.93
N SER A 244 1.99 18.02 10.03
CA SER A 244 2.11 18.74 11.30
C SER A 244 0.76 19.24 11.80
N PHE A 245 -0.07 19.74 10.89
CA PHE A 245 -1.44 20.12 11.19
C PHE A 245 -2.29 18.91 11.61
N HIS A 246 -2.17 17.79 10.91
CA HIS A 246 -2.85 16.53 11.26
C HIS A 246 -2.52 16.13 12.69
N GLU A 247 -1.25 16.07 13.08
CA GLU A 247 -0.87 15.69 14.44
C GLU A 247 -1.45 16.67 15.48
N LEU A 248 -1.47 17.98 15.19
CA LEU A 248 -2.07 18.97 16.09
C LEU A 248 -3.59 18.75 16.24
N VAL A 249 -4.28 18.46 15.14
CA VAL A 249 -5.72 18.15 15.12
C VAL A 249 -6.02 16.81 15.79
N GLN A 250 -5.19 15.79 15.60
CA GLN A 250 -5.33 14.50 16.28
C GLN A 250 -5.21 14.67 17.80
N ASN A 251 -4.26 15.49 18.27
CA ASN A 251 -4.15 15.82 19.69
C ASN A 251 -5.34 16.63 20.20
N TRP A 252 -5.89 17.53 19.38
CA TRP A 252 -7.13 18.24 19.69
C TRP A 252 -8.30 17.27 19.89
N THR A 253 -8.54 16.35 18.95
CA THR A 253 -9.61 15.33 19.05
C THR A 253 -9.40 14.42 20.26
N ASN A 254 -8.20 13.85 20.42
CA ASN A 254 -7.87 12.97 21.55
C ASN A 254 -8.06 13.67 22.91
N SER A 255 -7.73 14.96 22.99
CA SER A 255 -7.90 15.74 24.22
C SER A 255 -9.38 15.93 24.54
N ILE A 256 -10.22 16.23 23.55
CA ILE A 256 -11.68 16.34 23.73
C ILE A 256 -12.25 15.02 24.24
N ILE A 257 -11.91 13.90 23.60
CA ILE A 257 -12.35 12.56 23.99
C ILE A 257 -11.95 12.25 25.44
N LYS A 258 -10.68 12.51 25.79
CA LYS A 258 -10.16 12.24 27.14
C LYS A 258 -10.80 13.11 28.21
N ILE A 259 -10.94 14.43 27.96
CA ILE A 259 -11.47 15.39 28.94
C ILE A 259 -12.95 15.15 29.20
N HIS A 260 -13.71 14.83 28.16
CA HIS A 260 -15.16 14.68 28.22
C HIS A 260 -15.63 13.22 28.33
N GLY A 261 -14.72 12.25 28.42
CA GLY A 261 -15.05 10.84 28.60
C GLY A 261 -15.84 10.23 27.44
N LEU A 262 -15.65 10.74 26.22
CA LEU A 262 -16.38 10.29 25.04
C LEU A 262 -15.86 8.92 24.57
N GLN A 263 -16.72 8.16 23.89
CA GLN A 263 -16.27 7.01 23.09
C GLN A 263 -15.78 7.52 21.73
N GLU A 264 -14.73 6.93 21.15
CA GLU A 264 -14.17 7.35 19.85
C GLU A 264 -15.21 7.36 18.71
N THR A 265 -16.26 6.55 18.83
CA THR A 265 -17.37 6.46 17.88
C THR A 265 -18.43 7.57 18.03
N THR A 266 -18.41 8.33 19.13
CA THR A 266 -19.44 9.33 19.47
C THR A 266 -19.05 10.77 19.13
N SER A 267 -17.78 11.03 18.85
CA SER A 267 -17.28 12.36 18.49
C SER A 267 -17.41 12.62 16.99
N THR A 268 -18.58 13.11 16.55
CA THR A 268 -18.79 13.52 15.15
C THR A 268 -18.34 14.97 14.96
N VAL A 269 -17.37 15.22 14.07
CA VAL A 269 -16.98 16.58 13.69
C VAL A 269 -17.96 17.11 12.64
N THR A 270 -18.50 18.31 12.86
CA THR A 270 -19.39 18.99 11.90
C THR A 270 -18.65 20.17 11.25
N ARG A 271 -18.84 20.35 9.94
CA ARG A 271 -18.24 21.45 9.15
C ARG A 271 -19.31 22.49 8.82
N GLN A 272 -18.99 23.76 8.96
CA GLN A 272 -19.79 24.91 8.53
C GLN A 272 -18.89 25.91 7.81
N GLU A 273 -19.38 26.50 6.73
CA GLU A 273 -18.64 27.50 5.95
C GLU A 273 -19.51 28.72 5.65
N ARG A 274 -18.87 29.89 5.57
CA ARG A 274 -19.50 31.16 5.21
C ARG A 274 -18.56 31.90 4.27
N HIS A 275 -19.11 32.34 3.13
CA HIS A 275 -18.44 33.20 2.17
C HIS A 275 -19.27 34.47 2.00
N GLU A 276 -18.87 35.55 2.67
CA GLU A 276 -19.47 36.87 2.52
C GLU A 276 -18.47 37.81 1.84
N LYS A 277 -18.93 38.86 1.15
CA LYS A 277 -18.04 39.80 0.44
C LYS A 277 -16.97 40.34 1.39
N GLY A 278 -15.71 39.92 1.22
CA GLY A 278 -14.59 40.34 2.04
C GLY A 278 -14.18 39.36 3.14
N LEU A 279 -14.88 38.25 3.36
CA LEU A 279 -14.62 37.31 4.46
C LEU A 279 -14.97 35.86 4.09
N THR A 280 -13.96 34.98 4.18
CA THR A 280 -14.14 33.52 4.13
C THR A 280 -13.93 32.93 5.53
N GLU A 281 -14.90 32.13 5.98
CA GLU A 281 -14.85 31.42 7.26
C GLU A 281 -15.16 29.93 7.08
N ILE A 282 -14.33 29.07 7.66
CA ILE A 282 -14.55 27.62 7.68
C ILE A 282 -14.38 27.14 9.12
N VAL A 283 -15.39 26.46 9.68
CA VAL A 283 -15.40 25.96 11.05
C VAL A 283 -15.64 24.47 11.07
N TYR A 284 -14.77 23.74 11.74
CA TYR A 284 -15.02 22.38 12.22
C TYR A 284 -15.32 22.43 13.70
N LYS A 285 -16.38 21.76 14.16
CA LYS A 285 -16.78 21.79 15.57
C LYS A 285 -17.24 20.42 16.06
N VAL A 286 -16.90 20.10 17.31
CA VAL A 286 -17.36 18.89 18.00
C VAL A 286 -18.55 19.28 18.88
N PRO A 287 -19.79 18.92 18.53
CA PRO A 287 -20.93 19.13 19.40
C PRO A 287 -20.80 18.25 20.65
N ASP A 288 -21.36 18.72 21.76
CA ASP A 288 -21.48 17.94 22.98
C ASP A 288 -22.65 16.95 22.85
N PRO A 289 -22.40 15.62 22.78
CA PRO A 289 -23.46 14.64 22.57
C PRO A 289 -24.40 14.52 23.77
N HIS A 290 -23.99 14.99 24.95
CA HIS A 290 -24.79 14.91 26.18
C HIS A 290 -25.62 16.17 26.45
N SER A 291 -25.49 17.19 25.60
CA SER A 291 -26.16 18.48 25.78
C SER A 291 -27.30 18.67 24.78
N HIS A 292 -28.49 18.99 25.28
CA HIS A 292 -29.63 19.44 24.44
C HIS A 292 -29.45 20.87 23.91
N SER A 293 -28.57 21.66 24.53
CA SER A 293 -28.09 22.92 23.97
C SER A 293 -26.97 22.66 22.95
N SER A 294 -26.81 23.53 21.95
CA SER A 294 -25.75 23.49 20.93
C SER A 294 -24.33 23.76 21.49
N ASN A 295 -24.02 23.15 22.63
CA ASN A 295 -22.70 23.18 23.25
C ASN A 295 -21.71 22.43 22.36
N CYS A 296 -20.49 22.96 22.30
CA CYS A 296 -19.44 22.59 21.36
C CYS A 296 -18.11 22.39 22.11
N LEU A 297 -17.64 21.16 22.28
CA LEU A 297 -16.50 20.82 23.13
C LEU A 297 -15.16 21.38 22.61
N GLY A 298 -15.08 21.69 21.32
CA GLY A 298 -13.92 22.34 20.71
C GLY A 298 -14.17 22.65 19.24
N TYR A 299 -13.32 23.50 18.65
CA TYR A 299 -13.43 23.88 17.25
C TYR A 299 -12.07 24.08 16.57
N ILE A 300 -12.08 24.02 15.24
CA ILE A 300 -11.03 24.50 14.34
C ILE A 300 -11.69 25.57 13.47
N TRP A 301 -11.13 26.77 13.43
CA TRP A 301 -11.68 27.89 12.68
C TRP A 301 -10.62 28.50 11.78
N TYR A 302 -10.89 28.50 10.48
CA TYR A 302 -10.14 29.26 9.50
C TYR A 302 -10.90 30.55 9.18
N THR A 303 -10.19 31.68 9.18
CA THR A 303 -10.73 32.96 8.73
C THR A 303 -9.73 33.68 7.85
N CYS A 304 -10.21 34.26 6.75
CA CYS A 304 -9.42 35.06 5.83
C CYS A 304 -10.26 36.22 5.32
N LYS A 305 -9.67 37.42 5.32
CA LYS A 305 -10.28 38.60 4.70
C LYS A 305 -9.81 38.68 3.25
N ASP A 306 -10.73 38.89 2.32
CA ASP A 306 -10.42 38.85 0.87
C ASP A 306 -9.38 39.89 0.44
N SER A 307 -9.17 40.95 1.23
CA SER A 307 -8.17 42.00 0.95
C SER A 307 -6.72 41.61 1.27
N ASP A 308 -6.51 40.65 2.18
CA ASP A 308 -5.20 40.43 2.80
C ASP A 308 -4.53 39.14 2.30
N GLU A 309 -5.30 38.21 1.73
CA GLU A 309 -4.90 36.83 1.39
C GLU A 309 -4.21 36.07 2.55
N ASP A 310 -4.29 36.59 3.77
CA ASP A 310 -3.55 36.11 4.94
C ASP A 310 -4.53 35.44 5.91
N GLY A 311 -4.70 34.13 5.74
CA GLY A 311 -5.60 33.34 6.56
C GLY A 311 -5.01 33.04 7.93
N THR A 312 -5.87 33.00 8.95
CA THR A 312 -5.52 32.57 10.31
C THR A 312 -6.31 31.31 10.64
N VAL A 313 -5.62 30.32 11.24
CA VAL A 313 -6.25 29.09 11.76
C VAL A 313 -6.20 29.11 13.28
N GLU A 314 -7.35 28.89 13.91
CA GLU A 314 -7.49 28.73 15.35
C GLU A 314 -7.96 27.33 15.70
N ILE A 315 -7.29 26.68 16.66
CA ILE A 315 -7.69 25.37 17.19
C ILE A 315 -7.93 25.51 18.68
N VAL A 316 -9.14 25.18 19.13
CA VAL A 316 -9.57 25.36 20.52
C VAL A 316 -10.13 24.09 21.12
N THR A 317 -9.62 23.74 22.30
CA THR A 317 -10.14 22.67 23.16
C THR A 317 -10.62 23.28 24.48
N ARG A 318 -11.88 23.03 24.86
CA ARG A 318 -12.38 23.48 26.16
C ARG A 318 -11.82 22.67 27.33
N HIS A 319 -11.73 23.31 28.49
CA HIS A 319 -11.37 22.66 29.76
C HIS A 319 -10.02 21.92 29.71
N ALA A 320 -9.11 22.41 28.87
CA ALA A 320 -7.76 21.89 28.69
C ALA A 320 -6.76 22.97 29.11
N ILE A 321 -5.63 22.54 29.68
CA ILE A 321 -4.53 23.44 30.05
C ILE A 321 -3.22 22.89 29.49
N LEU A 322 -2.50 23.70 28.71
CA LEU A 322 -1.16 23.38 28.25
C LEU A 322 -0.18 23.53 29.41
N ARG A 323 0.53 22.45 29.74
CA ARG A 323 1.61 22.43 30.75
C ARG A 323 2.97 22.26 30.06
N PRO A 324 4.07 22.75 30.67
CA PRO A 324 5.43 22.51 30.14
C PRO A 324 5.73 21.03 29.86
N GLU A 325 5.17 20.14 30.68
CA GLU A 325 5.28 18.67 30.54
C GLU A 325 4.73 18.16 29.20
N ASN A 326 3.73 18.83 28.62
CA ASN A 326 3.17 18.48 27.31
C ASN A 326 4.15 18.78 26.16
N LEU A 327 5.20 19.58 26.41
CA LEU A 327 6.26 19.93 25.46
C LEU A 327 7.59 19.20 25.75
N ALA A 328 7.66 18.42 26.84
CA ALA A 328 8.87 17.72 27.28
C ALA A 328 9.14 16.46 26.44
N TYR A 329 10.43 16.17 26.18
CA TYR A 329 10.87 14.98 25.44
C TYR A 329 10.87 13.74 26.35
N GLY A 330 10.40 12.59 25.85
CA GLY A 330 10.72 11.27 26.43
C GLY A 330 9.77 10.68 27.49
N ARG A 331 8.58 11.25 27.75
CA ARG A 331 7.60 10.64 28.69
C ARG A 331 6.45 9.87 28.04
N SER A 332 6.24 10.01 26.74
CA SER A 332 5.41 9.10 25.94
C SER A 332 5.71 9.30 24.45
N ASN A 333 5.44 8.27 23.64
CA ASN A 333 5.56 8.35 22.18
C ASN A 333 4.66 9.45 21.55
N LYS A 334 3.69 10.00 22.31
CA LYS A 334 2.74 11.04 21.88
C LYS A 334 3.17 12.47 22.25
N ALA A 335 3.82 12.69 23.39
CA ALA A 335 4.27 14.04 23.81
C ALA A 335 5.36 14.63 22.88
N GLY A 336 6.18 13.77 22.28
CA GLY A 336 7.17 14.17 21.27
C GLY A 336 6.53 14.68 19.96
N ASN A 337 5.30 14.28 19.66
CA ASN A 337 4.66 14.55 18.38
C ASN A 337 4.07 15.97 18.29
N ILE A 338 3.42 16.48 19.35
CA ILE A 338 2.94 17.88 19.41
C ILE A 338 4.10 18.85 19.22
N ARG A 339 5.23 18.59 19.88
CA ARG A 339 6.45 19.41 19.75
C ARG A 339 6.97 19.45 18.31
N ASN A 340 6.99 18.31 17.61
CA ASN A 340 7.41 18.23 16.21
C ASN A 340 6.43 18.95 15.28
N ALA A 341 5.13 18.81 15.51
CA ALA A 341 4.09 19.55 14.79
C ALA A 341 4.28 21.06 14.92
N LEU A 342 4.43 21.55 16.15
CA LEU A 342 4.64 22.97 16.44
C LEU A 342 5.97 23.49 15.87
N ARG A 343 7.03 22.68 15.82
CA ARG A 343 8.29 23.04 15.18
C ARG A 343 8.11 23.22 13.67
N ASN A 344 7.54 22.24 13.00
CA ASN A 344 7.42 22.25 11.54
C ASN A 344 6.40 23.30 11.06
N LEU A 345 5.29 23.50 11.78
CA LEU A 345 4.40 24.65 11.54
C LEU A 345 5.10 25.97 11.86
N GLY A 346 5.77 26.07 13.00
CA GLY A 346 6.50 27.27 13.46
C GLY A 346 7.68 27.67 12.56
N THR A 347 8.15 26.76 11.69
CA THR A 347 9.15 27.09 10.65
C THR A 347 8.58 27.79 9.43
N GLN A 348 7.28 27.60 9.15
CA GLN A 348 6.59 28.10 7.96
C GLN A 348 5.60 29.23 8.29
N TYR A 349 4.98 29.16 9.46
CA TYR A 349 3.93 30.06 9.92
C TYR A 349 4.18 30.52 11.37
N PRO A 350 3.77 31.74 11.77
CA PRO A 350 3.74 32.14 13.17
C PRO A 350 2.76 31.28 13.96
N VAL A 351 3.20 30.72 15.10
CA VAL A 351 2.37 29.91 16.00
C VAL A 351 2.41 30.47 17.41
N SER A 352 1.24 30.69 18.00
CA SER A 352 1.07 30.97 19.43
C SER A 352 0.03 30.07 20.06
N CYS A 353 0.06 29.96 21.38
CA CYS A 353 -0.94 29.27 22.18
C CYS A 353 -1.33 30.11 23.40
N GLN A 354 -2.63 30.14 23.72
CA GLN A 354 -3.18 30.74 24.92
C GLN A 354 -3.73 29.63 25.80
N SER A 355 -3.22 29.50 27.02
CA SER A 355 -3.71 28.49 27.95
C SER A 355 -3.24 28.73 29.39
N GLY A 356 -4.08 28.41 30.37
CA GLY A 356 -3.76 28.52 31.80
C GLY A 356 -3.44 29.93 32.28
N GLY A 357 -3.88 30.97 31.55
CA GLY A 357 -3.51 32.36 31.83
C GLY A 357 -2.13 32.78 31.30
N LEU A 358 -1.49 31.94 30.47
CA LEU A 358 -0.20 32.20 29.83
C LEU A 358 -0.35 32.40 28.31
N ASP A 359 0.44 33.33 27.75
CA ASP A 359 0.69 33.47 26.31
C ASP A 359 1.97 32.69 25.98
N TRP A 360 1.83 31.60 25.22
CA TRP A 360 2.92 30.76 24.73
C TRP A 360 3.26 31.13 23.29
N ASN A 361 4.48 31.54 23.02
CA ASN A 361 4.94 31.95 21.69
C ASN A 361 6.02 31.01 21.19
N PHE A 362 5.83 30.44 20.01
CA PHE A 362 6.78 29.51 19.40
C PHE A 362 7.55 30.25 18.30
N THR A 363 8.85 30.44 18.51
CA THR A 363 9.70 31.22 17.61
C THR A 363 10.97 30.46 17.26
N LEU A 364 11.49 30.62 16.05
CA LEU A 364 12.79 30.06 15.66
C LEU A 364 13.93 30.93 16.18
N GLY A 365 14.86 30.34 16.95
CA GLY A 365 16.10 30.96 17.37
C GLY A 365 17.19 30.93 16.27
N GLY A 366 18.32 31.60 16.53
CA GLY A 366 19.43 31.82 15.56
C GLY A 366 20.15 30.56 15.02
N GLN A 367 19.78 29.36 15.48
CA GLN A 367 20.30 28.07 14.98
C GLN A 367 19.20 27.17 14.38
N GLY A 368 18.01 27.70 14.09
CA GLY A 368 16.87 26.90 13.60
C GLY A 368 16.21 26.03 14.68
N LYS A 369 16.56 26.23 15.96
CA LYS A 369 15.91 25.60 17.11
C LYS A 369 14.62 26.35 17.45
N LEU A 370 13.50 25.63 17.63
CA LEU A 370 12.26 26.23 18.12
C LEU A 370 12.43 26.57 19.61
N ILE A 371 12.14 27.81 19.96
CA ILE A 371 12.13 28.34 21.32
C ILE A 371 10.68 28.64 21.66
N CYS A 372 10.18 27.99 22.71
CA CYS A 372 8.92 28.39 23.32
C CYS A 372 9.21 29.44 24.39
N ARG A 373 8.47 30.56 24.36
CA ARG A 373 8.46 31.57 25.41
C ARG A 373 7.06 31.66 25.99
N ASP A 374 6.92 31.43 27.28
CA ASP A 374 5.69 31.71 28.01
C ASP A 374 5.77 33.08 28.69
N SER A 375 4.65 33.77 28.77
CA SER A 375 4.50 34.98 29.57
C SER A 375 3.12 35.03 30.23
N LYS A 376 3.08 35.51 31.47
CA LYS A 376 1.81 35.67 32.20
C LYS A 376 0.98 36.77 31.56
N MET A 377 -0.26 36.46 31.21
CA MET A 377 -1.17 37.47 30.67
C MET A 377 -1.62 38.42 31.77
N SER A 378 -1.59 39.72 31.49
CA SER A 378 -2.17 40.71 32.40
C SER A 378 -3.70 40.57 32.46
N PRO A 379 -4.35 40.94 33.57
CA PRO A 379 -5.82 40.93 33.67
C PRO A 379 -6.50 41.75 32.55
N VAL A 380 -5.88 42.85 32.14
CA VAL A 380 -6.33 43.69 31.02
C VAL A 380 -6.26 42.93 29.70
N ARG A 381 -5.17 42.20 29.45
CA ARG A 381 -5.01 41.37 28.25
C ARG A 381 -6.05 40.25 28.21
N ILE A 382 -6.26 39.56 29.34
CA ILE A 382 -7.29 38.50 29.47
C ILE A 382 -8.68 39.08 29.19
N HIS A 383 -9.03 40.21 29.80
CA HIS A 383 -10.32 40.86 29.60
C HIS A 383 -10.51 41.29 28.14
N LYS A 384 -9.48 41.86 27.50
CA LYS A 384 -9.50 42.24 26.07
C LYS A 384 -9.73 41.01 25.19
N LEU A 385 -8.98 39.92 25.42
CA LEU A 385 -9.14 38.67 24.66
C LEU A 385 -10.55 38.10 24.81
N ARG A 386 -11.07 38.02 26.03
CA ARG A 386 -12.45 37.54 26.30
C ARG A 386 -13.49 38.40 25.61
N ARG A 387 -13.36 39.72 25.67
CA ARG A 387 -14.30 40.65 25.01
C ARG A 387 -14.24 40.53 23.49
N THR A 388 -13.04 40.45 22.91
CA THR A 388 -12.87 40.27 21.45
C THR A 388 -13.44 38.93 21.00
N ALA A 389 -13.13 37.83 21.71
CA ALA A 389 -13.66 36.51 21.42
C ALA A 389 -15.20 36.47 21.53
N TYR A 390 -15.77 37.12 22.53
CA TYR A 390 -17.23 37.23 22.70
C TYR A 390 -17.90 38.00 21.55
N LEU A 391 -17.30 39.12 21.13
CA LEU A 391 -17.81 39.88 19.99
C LEU A 391 -17.70 39.07 18.69
N MET A 392 -16.57 38.40 18.46
CA MET A 392 -16.39 37.55 17.29
C MET A 392 -17.41 36.41 17.28
N ALA A 393 -17.63 35.70 18.40
CA ALA A 393 -18.64 34.64 18.49
C ALA A 393 -20.08 35.08 18.17
N LYS A 394 -20.39 36.39 18.26
CA LYS A 394 -21.69 36.93 17.83
C LYS A 394 -21.78 37.25 16.34
N THR A 395 -20.67 37.57 15.70
CA THR A 395 -20.65 38.05 14.31
C THR A 395 -20.12 37.02 13.32
N THR A 396 -19.45 35.97 13.79
CA THR A 396 -18.75 34.95 12.99
C THR A 396 -19.41 33.57 13.13
N LEU A 397 -18.83 32.56 12.50
CA LEU A 397 -19.21 31.15 12.72
C LEU A 397 -18.62 30.54 14.01
N LEU A 398 -17.89 31.30 14.82
CA LEU A 398 -17.28 30.79 16.05
C LEU A 398 -18.32 30.23 17.03
N PRO A 399 -18.20 28.94 17.44
CA PRO A 399 -19.21 28.32 18.30
C PRO A 399 -19.25 28.86 19.73
N PHE A 400 -18.12 29.33 20.25
CA PHE A 400 -18.02 29.92 21.59
C PHE A 400 -16.79 30.84 21.69
N ALA A 401 -16.78 31.69 22.73
CA ALA A 401 -15.65 32.54 23.05
C ALA A 401 -14.65 31.80 23.96
N PRO A 402 -13.44 31.46 23.51
CA PRO A 402 -12.45 30.76 24.33
C PRO A 402 -12.07 31.56 25.58
N ASN A 403 -11.93 30.84 26.70
CA ASN A 403 -11.48 31.37 27.98
C ASN A 403 -9.99 31.04 28.18
N PRO A 404 -9.09 32.05 28.17
CA PRO A 404 -7.64 31.82 28.27
C PRO A 404 -7.16 31.12 29.55
N HIS A 405 -7.99 31.03 30.60
CA HIS A 405 -7.66 30.30 31.82
C HIS A 405 -8.00 28.81 31.75
N ASN A 406 -9.09 28.47 31.06
CA ASN A 406 -9.69 27.15 31.14
C ASN A 406 -9.55 26.37 29.83
N ASP A 407 -9.23 27.05 28.73
CA ASP A 407 -9.17 26.46 27.40
C ASP A 407 -7.74 26.53 26.84
N ILE A 408 -7.42 25.62 25.92
CA ILE A 408 -6.25 25.73 25.05
C ILE A 408 -6.71 26.35 23.74
N ARG A 409 -6.02 27.41 23.29
CA ARG A 409 -6.22 28.02 21.97
C ARG A 409 -4.89 28.16 21.24
N PHE A 410 -4.69 27.34 20.21
CA PHE A 410 -3.60 27.54 19.25
C PHE A 410 -4.05 28.51 18.15
N VAL A 411 -3.15 29.41 17.74
CA VAL A 411 -3.35 30.33 16.62
C VAL A 411 -2.17 30.21 15.67
N ILE A 412 -2.44 29.91 14.40
CA ILE A 412 -1.46 29.71 13.34
C ILE A 412 -1.70 30.77 12.26
N GLY A 413 -0.63 31.42 11.79
CA GLY A 413 -0.72 32.42 10.72
C GLY A 413 -1.08 33.83 11.19
N ASN A 414 -1.05 34.12 12.50
CA ASN A 414 -1.40 35.46 12.99
C ASN A 414 -0.28 36.47 12.67
N PRO A 415 -0.55 37.49 11.82
CA PRO A 415 0.47 38.43 11.36
C PRO A 415 0.99 39.34 12.47
N ASN A 416 0.22 39.53 13.55
CA ASN A 416 0.60 40.39 14.68
C ASN A 416 1.70 39.78 15.58
N LEU A 417 2.08 38.52 15.35
CA LEU A 417 3.14 37.83 16.09
C LEU A 417 4.53 38.02 15.45
N VAL A 418 4.62 38.63 14.28
CA VAL A 418 5.90 38.96 13.64
C VAL A 418 6.52 40.15 14.38
N GLY A 419 7.25 39.87 15.45
CA GLY A 419 7.90 40.89 16.26
C GLY A 419 8.86 41.76 15.42
N GLU A 420 8.75 43.08 15.59
CA GLU A 420 9.50 44.09 14.83
C GLU A 420 11.03 44.03 14.95
N LYS A 421 11.63 43.21 15.84
CA LYS A 421 13.05 43.43 16.19
C LYS A 421 14.01 42.23 16.34
N THR A 422 13.63 40.95 16.28
CA THR A 422 14.64 39.90 16.60
C THR A 422 14.70 38.63 15.77
N CYS A 423 13.89 38.44 14.73
CA CYS A 423 14.15 37.38 13.76
C CYS A 423 14.04 38.00 12.38
N ARG A 424 15.01 37.72 11.50
CA ARG A 424 14.89 38.04 10.06
C ARG A 424 13.46 37.71 9.64
N LYS A 425 12.80 38.60 8.88
CA LYS A 425 11.61 38.28 8.08
C LYS A 425 11.98 37.14 7.12
N VAL A 426 12.14 35.93 7.63
CA VAL A 426 12.09 34.71 6.84
C VAL A 426 10.62 34.66 6.44
N GLY A 427 10.35 34.82 5.15
CA GLY A 427 9.00 34.94 4.62
C GLY A 427 8.13 33.85 5.22
N CYS A 428 7.24 34.24 6.13
CA CYS A 428 6.20 33.36 6.59
C CYS A 428 5.22 33.22 5.44
N ASP A 429 4.89 31.98 5.08
CA ASP A 429 3.93 31.74 4.02
C ASP A 429 2.54 32.16 4.51
N LYS A 430 1.70 32.65 3.59
CA LYS A 430 0.32 32.99 3.90
C LYS A 430 -0.53 31.73 3.82
N ILE A 431 -1.42 31.51 4.79
CA ILE A 431 -2.36 30.38 4.73
C ILE A 431 -3.53 30.77 3.84
N THR A 432 -3.52 30.29 2.60
CA THR A 432 -4.66 30.51 1.69
C THR A 432 -5.82 29.54 2.01
N PRO A 433 -7.07 29.82 1.56
CA PRO A 433 -8.18 28.88 1.79
C PRO A 433 -7.90 27.50 1.17
N LYS A 434 -7.23 27.50 0.01
CA LYS A 434 -6.84 26.27 -0.68
C LYS A 434 -5.80 25.47 0.10
N GLU A 435 -4.87 26.15 0.75
CA GLU A 435 -3.86 25.51 1.58
C GLU A 435 -4.46 24.92 2.86
N PHE A 436 -5.36 25.66 3.52
CA PHE A 436 -6.09 25.14 4.67
C PHE A 436 -6.92 23.90 4.32
N GLU A 437 -7.62 23.91 3.18
CA GLU A 437 -8.36 22.74 2.68
C GLU A 437 -7.43 21.54 2.41
N LEU A 438 -6.21 21.77 1.88
CA LEU A 438 -5.21 20.71 1.74
C LEU A 438 -4.78 20.14 3.09
N TRP A 439 -4.65 20.97 4.13
CA TRP A 439 -4.34 20.49 5.47
C TRP A 439 -5.48 19.64 6.06
N CYS A 440 -6.72 20.07 5.83
CA CYS A 440 -7.93 19.33 6.26
C CYS A 440 -8.17 18.02 5.49
N GLN A 441 -7.54 17.83 4.32
CA GLN A 441 -7.55 16.54 3.62
C GLN A 441 -6.68 15.47 4.30
N SER A 442 -5.77 15.83 5.21
CA SER A 442 -4.93 14.84 5.89
C SER A 442 -5.71 13.98 6.90
N PRO A 443 -6.41 14.55 7.90
CA PRO A 443 -7.23 13.77 8.82
C PRO A 443 -8.56 13.32 8.21
N ILE A 444 -8.81 12.01 8.12
CA ILE A 444 -10.05 11.47 7.54
C ILE A 444 -11.31 11.92 8.29
N PHE A 445 -11.23 12.15 9.60
CA PHE A 445 -12.39 12.56 10.42
C PHE A 445 -12.81 14.02 10.21
N LEU A 446 -11.97 14.84 9.57
CA LEU A 446 -12.39 16.16 9.08
C LEU A 446 -13.02 16.07 7.68
N GLN A 447 -12.86 14.95 6.99
CA GLN A 447 -13.48 14.73 5.69
C GLN A 447 -14.93 14.27 5.88
N HIS A 448 -15.82 14.78 5.03
CA HIS A 448 -17.21 14.36 5.03
C HIS A 448 -17.36 13.01 4.32
N VAL A 449 -16.89 11.94 4.96
CA VAL A 449 -17.16 10.57 4.52
C VAL A 449 -18.54 10.19 5.04
N LYS A 450 -19.48 9.94 4.12
CA LYS A 450 -20.84 9.51 4.48
C LYS A 450 -20.77 8.24 5.33
N GLU A 451 -21.74 8.06 6.23
CA GLU A 451 -21.78 6.92 7.16
C GLU A 451 -21.78 5.56 6.43
N HIS A 452 -22.48 5.46 5.29
CA HIS A 452 -22.46 4.27 4.43
C HIS A 452 -21.24 4.19 3.49
N GLY A 453 -20.38 5.21 3.50
CA GLY A 453 -19.16 5.31 2.69
C GLY A 453 -17.92 4.76 3.39
N LYS A 454 -18.03 4.28 4.64
CA LYS A 454 -16.93 3.73 5.42
C LYS A 454 -17.34 2.40 6.08
N ILE A 455 -16.60 1.33 5.82
CA ILE A 455 -16.78 0.03 6.46
C ILE A 455 -15.58 -0.19 7.38
N LYS A 456 -15.82 -0.23 8.70
CA LYS A 456 -14.77 -0.40 9.70
C LYS A 456 -14.42 -1.86 9.89
N THR A 457 -13.14 -2.22 9.86
CA THR A 457 -12.68 -3.58 10.17
C THR A 457 -11.55 -3.53 11.20
N GLU A 458 -11.24 -4.67 11.81
CA GLU A 458 -10.22 -4.78 12.87
C GLU A 458 -8.79 -4.48 12.40
N ILE A 459 -8.50 -4.60 11.10
CA ILE A 459 -7.17 -4.33 10.52
C ILE A 459 -7.11 -3.03 9.72
N GLY A 460 -8.27 -2.43 9.43
CA GLY A 460 -8.37 -1.25 8.58
C GLY A 460 -9.78 -0.94 8.13
N ASP A 461 -10.00 0.23 7.54
CA ASP A 461 -11.30 0.64 7.01
C ASP A 461 -11.29 0.66 5.48
N LEU A 462 -12.40 0.20 4.90
CA LEU A 462 -12.70 0.36 3.48
C LEU A 462 -13.50 1.64 3.25
N LEU A 463 -13.01 2.52 2.36
CA LEU A 463 -13.63 3.81 2.04
C LEU A 463 -14.23 3.77 0.64
N LEU A 464 -15.56 3.71 0.58
CA LEU A 464 -16.33 3.63 -0.67
C LEU A 464 -16.70 5.02 -1.23
N ASP A 465 -16.55 6.08 -0.43
CA ASP A 465 -16.89 7.44 -0.84
C ASP A 465 -16.02 7.93 -2.01
N ARG A 466 -16.63 8.69 -2.93
CA ARG A 466 -15.97 9.17 -4.14
C ARG A 466 -14.75 10.05 -3.84
N ASN A 467 -14.77 10.80 -2.74
CA ASN A 467 -13.68 11.69 -2.35
C ASN A 467 -12.49 10.95 -1.71
N SER A 468 -12.69 9.67 -1.35
CA SER A 468 -11.65 8.82 -0.75
C SER A 468 -10.92 7.95 -1.76
N ARG A 469 -11.37 7.92 -3.03
CA ARG A 469 -10.77 7.08 -4.07
C ARG A 469 -9.31 7.45 -4.33
N GLY A 470 -8.44 6.45 -4.43
CA GLY A 470 -7.03 6.69 -4.75
C GLY A 470 -6.20 7.18 -3.55
N LYS A 471 -6.79 7.20 -2.35
CA LYS A 471 -6.16 7.68 -1.12
C LYS A 471 -5.90 6.54 -0.15
N LEU A 472 -4.69 6.52 0.39
CA LEU A 472 -4.28 5.63 1.46
C LEU A 472 -4.12 6.43 2.75
N TYR A 473 -4.74 5.94 3.82
CA TYR A 473 -4.64 6.48 5.15
C TYR A 473 -3.96 5.48 6.07
N PHE A 474 -3.27 5.97 7.09
CA PHE A 474 -2.77 5.18 8.19
C PHE A 474 -3.21 5.83 9.48
N LYS A 475 -3.95 5.10 10.33
CA LYS A 475 -4.50 5.60 11.59
C LYS A 475 -5.15 6.97 11.40
N ASP A 476 -6.05 7.05 10.42
CA ASP A 476 -6.81 8.25 10.07
C ASP A 476 -5.99 9.42 9.47
N THR A 477 -4.70 9.21 9.18
CA THR A 477 -3.79 10.17 8.54
C THR A 477 -3.60 9.86 7.07
N LEU A 478 -3.77 10.81 6.16
CA LEU A 478 -3.46 10.63 4.74
C LEU A 478 -1.96 10.35 4.58
N LEU A 479 -1.64 9.15 4.11
CA LEU A 479 -0.29 8.70 3.82
C LEU A 479 0.12 9.10 2.40
N SER A 480 -0.74 8.76 1.43
CA SER A 480 -0.50 9.06 0.03
C SER A 480 -1.81 9.16 -0.76
N GLU A 481 -1.76 9.93 -1.84
CA GLU A 481 -2.85 10.08 -2.78
C GLU A 481 -2.32 9.97 -4.20
N THR A 482 -3.11 9.34 -5.06
CA THR A 482 -2.85 9.31 -6.49
C THR A 482 -3.16 10.68 -7.11
N THR A 483 -2.12 11.38 -7.56
CA THR A 483 -2.21 12.65 -8.27
C THR A 483 -1.89 12.50 -9.75
N LYS A 484 -1.67 13.62 -10.47
CA LYS A 484 -1.19 13.58 -11.87
C LYS A 484 0.30 13.24 -11.98
N ARG A 485 1.06 13.39 -10.89
CA ARG A 485 2.53 13.26 -10.88
C ARG A 485 3.01 12.08 -10.04
N ASP A 486 2.22 11.69 -9.04
CA ASP A 486 2.56 10.66 -8.08
C ASP A 486 1.41 9.67 -7.95
N HIS A 487 1.74 8.42 -7.66
CA HIS A 487 0.77 7.33 -7.50
C HIS A 487 0.80 6.86 -6.05
N ALA A 488 -0.37 6.61 -5.45
CA ALA A 488 -0.41 6.09 -4.07
C ALA A 488 0.09 4.63 -4.02
N SER A 489 -0.28 3.81 -5.01
CA SER A 489 0.17 2.42 -5.12
C SER A 489 1.60 2.34 -5.63
N ARG A 490 2.36 1.37 -5.10
CA ARG A 490 3.68 1.01 -5.64
C ARG A 490 3.64 0.40 -7.04
N THR A 491 2.48 -0.11 -7.47
CA THR A 491 2.29 -0.68 -8.81
C THR A 491 2.08 0.39 -9.89
N GLU A 492 2.09 1.67 -9.50
CA GLU A 492 1.75 2.82 -10.36
C GLU A 492 0.32 2.80 -10.91
N LYS A 493 -0.49 1.80 -10.55
CA LYS A 493 -1.93 1.77 -10.84
C LYS A 493 -2.69 2.64 -9.85
N ARG A 494 -3.89 3.04 -10.25
CA ARG A 494 -4.78 3.82 -9.37
C ARG A 494 -5.57 2.87 -8.49
N PHE A 495 -5.80 3.26 -7.23
CA PHE A 495 -6.83 2.59 -6.44
C PHE A 495 -8.22 3.05 -6.87
N ARG A 496 -9.15 2.10 -6.95
CA ARG A 496 -10.57 2.38 -7.19
C ARG A 496 -11.22 2.96 -5.95
N TYR A 497 -10.83 2.47 -4.78
CA TYR A 497 -11.36 2.87 -3.47
C TYR A 497 -10.27 3.49 -2.58
N GLY A 498 -10.66 3.92 -1.39
CA GLY A 498 -9.72 4.39 -0.36
C GLY A 498 -9.58 3.38 0.76
N TYR A 499 -8.44 3.40 1.44
CA TYR A 499 -8.11 2.44 2.49
C TYR A 499 -7.50 3.15 3.69
N ASN A 500 -7.94 2.82 4.90
CA ASN A 500 -7.32 3.28 6.14
C ASN A 500 -6.69 2.10 6.88
N PHE A 501 -5.39 2.03 6.96
CA PHE A 501 -4.68 0.94 7.64
C PHE A 501 -4.53 1.26 9.13
N LEU A 502 -4.79 0.26 9.99
CA LEU A 502 -4.56 0.39 11.43
C LEU A 502 -3.18 -0.15 11.84
N ASP A 503 -2.70 -1.18 11.13
CA ASP A 503 -1.42 -1.83 11.37
C ASP A 503 -0.78 -2.27 10.05
N CYS A 504 0.32 -1.62 9.65
CA CYS A 504 1.08 -1.88 8.42
C CYS A 504 2.53 -1.39 8.58
N THR A 505 3.45 -1.96 7.79
CA THR A 505 4.81 -1.42 7.67
C THR A 505 4.94 -0.51 6.45
N PHE A 506 5.73 0.55 6.59
CA PHE A 506 5.93 1.56 5.56
C PHE A 506 7.39 1.64 5.16
N ASP A 507 7.61 2.12 3.94
CA ASP A 507 8.96 2.45 3.49
C ASP A 507 9.60 3.58 4.32
N ALA A 508 10.90 3.80 4.14
CA ALA A 508 11.65 4.82 4.87
C ALA A 508 11.08 6.25 4.67
N GLY A 509 10.36 6.48 3.58
CA GLY A 509 9.69 7.74 3.26
C GLY A 509 8.31 7.89 3.89
N ARG A 510 7.71 6.81 4.42
CA ARG A 510 6.32 6.73 4.87
C ARG A 510 5.33 7.22 3.79
N VAL A 511 5.59 6.88 2.54
CA VAL A 511 4.71 7.25 1.41
C VAL A 511 3.95 6.03 0.92
N HIS A 512 4.59 4.88 0.97
CA HIS A 512 4.02 3.60 0.54
C HIS A 512 4.18 2.54 1.62
N LEU A 513 3.40 1.47 1.50
CA LEU A 513 3.70 0.23 2.23
C LEU A 513 5.05 -0.35 1.75
N SER A 514 5.64 -1.26 2.52
CA SER A 514 7.00 -1.74 2.25
C SER A 514 7.14 -2.46 0.92
N SER A 515 6.09 -3.15 0.45
CA SER A 515 6.07 -3.82 -0.86
C SER A 515 4.67 -3.84 -1.52
N PRO A 516 4.58 -4.05 -2.85
CA PRO A 516 3.29 -4.26 -3.54
C PRO A 516 2.52 -5.48 -3.01
N GLU A 517 3.24 -6.51 -2.56
CA GLU A 517 2.66 -7.70 -1.94
C GLU A 517 1.96 -7.37 -0.63
N GLU A 518 2.63 -6.67 0.28
CA GLU A 518 2.05 -6.27 1.58
C GLU A 518 0.85 -5.34 1.37
N GLU A 519 0.94 -4.42 0.40
CA GLU A 519 -0.16 -3.54 0.00
C GLU A 519 -1.39 -4.33 -0.46
N CYS A 520 -1.22 -5.28 -1.38
CA CYS A 520 -2.32 -6.08 -1.89
C CYS A 520 -2.90 -7.03 -0.82
N GLU A 521 -2.04 -7.66 -0.02
CA GLU A 521 -2.46 -8.56 1.07
C GLU A 521 -3.28 -7.82 2.13
N ALA A 522 -2.83 -6.63 2.54
CA ALA A 522 -3.56 -5.78 3.49
C ALA A 522 -4.91 -5.33 2.93
N ILE A 523 -4.94 -4.88 1.67
CA ILE A 523 -6.17 -4.44 0.99
C ILE A 523 -7.17 -5.60 0.87
N LEU A 524 -6.75 -6.77 0.40
CA LEU A 524 -7.64 -7.92 0.25
C LEU A 524 -8.11 -8.48 1.59
N SER A 525 -7.30 -8.36 2.64
CA SER A 525 -7.72 -8.71 3.99
C SER A 525 -8.80 -7.74 4.50
N ILE A 526 -8.69 -6.43 4.22
CA ILE A 526 -9.75 -5.46 4.52
C ILE A 526 -11.02 -5.83 3.74
N TRP A 527 -10.91 -6.18 2.46
CA TRP A 527 -12.05 -6.64 1.66
C TRP A 527 -12.71 -7.91 2.23
N ASP A 528 -11.94 -8.93 2.63
CA ASP A 528 -12.48 -10.15 3.22
C ASP A 528 -13.33 -9.87 4.47
N LEU A 529 -12.83 -9.00 5.36
CA LEU A 529 -13.55 -8.58 6.56
C LEU A 529 -14.74 -7.67 6.25
N ALA A 530 -14.60 -6.75 5.29
CA ALA A 530 -15.69 -5.88 4.85
C ALA A 530 -16.84 -6.70 4.25
N LEU A 531 -16.54 -7.74 3.47
CA LEU A 531 -17.55 -8.63 2.88
C LEU A 531 -18.25 -9.53 3.91
N LYS A 532 -17.58 -9.85 5.03
CA LYS A 532 -18.22 -10.54 6.17
C LYS A 532 -19.27 -9.64 6.84
N GLN A 533 -19.01 -8.34 6.95
CA GLN A 533 -19.94 -7.38 7.55
C GLN A 533 -21.02 -6.90 6.59
N GLN A 534 -20.66 -6.68 5.32
CA GLN A 534 -21.53 -6.14 4.28
C GLN A 534 -21.43 -6.99 3.00
N PRO A 535 -22.15 -8.13 2.92
CA PRO A 535 -22.03 -9.07 1.80
C PRO A 535 -22.36 -8.46 0.43
N HIS A 536 -23.25 -7.47 0.37
CA HIS A 536 -23.66 -6.81 -0.87
C HIS A 536 -22.49 -6.08 -1.59
N CYS A 537 -21.39 -5.77 -0.88
CA CYS A 537 -20.20 -5.18 -1.48
C CYS A 537 -19.45 -6.14 -2.42
N VAL A 538 -19.79 -7.43 -2.44
CA VAL A 538 -19.18 -8.45 -3.33
C VAL A 538 -19.26 -8.05 -4.80
N LYS A 539 -20.34 -7.37 -5.20
CA LYS A 539 -20.51 -6.81 -6.54
C LYS A 539 -19.37 -5.85 -6.89
N LEU A 540 -18.96 -4.99 -5.96
CA LEU A 540 -17.90 -3.99 -6.19
C LEU A 540 -16.53 -4.66 -6.40
N LEU A 541 -16.23 -5.70 -5.61
CA LEU A 541 -15.02 -6.49 -5.78
C LEU A 541 -15.04 -7.27 -7.10
N SER A 542 -16.17 -7.90 -7.43
CA SER A 542 -16.35 -8.62 -8.70
C SER A 542 -16.18 -7.69 -9.91
N GLU A 543 -16.69 -6.46 -9.85
CA GLU A 543 -16.48 -5.46 -10.90
C GLU A 543 -15.01 -5.03 -11.01
N MET A 544 -14.24 -5.00 -9.92
CA MET A 544 -12.79 -4.71 -9.98
C MET A 544 -12.01 -5.88 -10.57
N LEU A 545 -12.31 -7.11 -10.16
CA LEU A 545 -11.66 -8.30 -10.70
C LEU A 545 -11.95 -8.47 -12.19
N ASN A 546 -13.13 -8.07 -12.65
CA ASN A 546 -13.46 -8.08 -14.09
C ASN A 546 -12.91 -6.86 -14.85
N ASP A 547 -12.19 -5.95 -14.18
CA ASP A 547 -11.58 -4.73 -14.74
C ASP A 547 -10.18 -4.54 -14.14
N TRP A 548 -9.20 -5.32 -14.62
CA TRP A 548 -7.86 -5.49 -14.01
C TRP A 548 -6.91 -4.27 -14.08
N ARG A 549 -7.45 -3.06 -14.21
CA ARG A 549 -6.65 -1.80 -14.23
C ARG A 549 -6.41 -1.21 -12.84
N TRP A 550 -7.04 -1.78 -11.81
CA TRP A 550 -7.03 -1.24 -10.45
C TRP A 550 -5.91 -1.87 -9.61
N ALA A 551 -5.19 -1.03 -8.86
CA ALA A 551 -4.15 -1.50 -7.93
C ALA A 551 -4.73 -2.41 -6.84
N ASP A 552 -6.01 -2.21 -6.47
CA ASP A 552 -6.75 -2.92 -5.43
C ASP A 552 -6.71 -4.44 -5.61
N VAL A 553 -6.63 -4.91 -6.86
CA VAL A 553 -6.73 -6.33 -7.22
C VAL A 553 -5.54 -6.85 -8.02
N GLU A 554 -4.45 -6.07 -8.13
CA GLU A 554 -3.34 -6.39 -9.04
C GLU A 554 -2.72 -7.77 -8.78
N LEU A 555 -2.52 -8.10 -7.50
CA LEU A 555 -1.96 -9.37 -7.05
C LEU A 555 -3.03 -10.28 -6.42
N ALA A 556 -4.31 -10.08 -6.75
CA ALA A 556 -5.41 -10.81 -6.13
C ALA A 556 -5.27 -12.33 -6.29
N LYS A 557 -4.72 -12.81 -7.41
CA LYS A 557 -4.45 -14.24 -7.62
C LYS A 557 -3.61 -14.89 -6.52
N LYS A 558 -2.72 -14.12 -5.88
CA LYS A 558 -1.80 -14.63 -4.85
C LYS A 558 -2.39 -14.53 -3.44
N PHE A 559 -3.17 -13.50 -3.16
CA PHE A 559 -3.53 -13.12 -1.79
C PHE A 559 -5.03 -13.20 -1.47
N ILE A 560 -5.89 -13.40 -2.47
CA ILE A 560 -7.32 -13.53 -2.23
C ILE A 560 -7.61 -14.79 -1.42
N LYS A 561 -8.41 -14.65 -0.35
CA LYS A 561 -8.74 -15.76 0.55
C LYS A 561 -9.86 -16.62 -0.04
N LYS A 562 -9.81 -17.91 0.24
CA LYS A 562 -10.82 -18.89 -0.21
C LYS A 562 -12.27 -18.47 0.14
N ASP A 563 -12.49 -17.94 1.35
CA ASP A 563 -13.81 -17.46 1.78
C ASP A 563 -14.36 -16.32 0.89
N THR A 564 -13.48 -15.40 0.47
CA THR A 564 -13.84 -14.32 -0.45
C THR A 564 -14.17 -14.88 -1.84
N VAL A 565 -13.41 -15.87 -2.32
CA VAL A 565 -13.66 -16.56 -3.60
C VAL A 565 -14.99 -17.31 -3.58
N ILE A 566 -15.35 -17.97 -2.47
CA ILE A 566 -16.68 -18.59 -2.31
C ILE A 566 -17.79 -17.55 -2.44
N ARG A 567 -17.67 -16.39 -1.80
CA ARG A 567 -18.65 -15.30 -1.91
C ARG A 567 -18.77 -14.76 -3.33
N LEU A 568 -17.64 -14.62 -4.04
CA LEU A 568 -17.63 -14.19 -5.44
C LEU A 568 -18.33 -15.22 -6.33
N ARG A 569 -18.06 -16.52 -6.13
CA ARG A 569 -18.74 -17.61 -6.83
C ARG A 569 -20.24 -17.59 -6.56
N ASP A 570 -20.66 -17.49 -5.30
CA ASP A 570 -22.08 -17.45 -4.94
C ASP A 570 -22.79 -16.24 -5.55
N TYR A 571 -22.12 -15.08 -5.61
CA TYR A 571 -22.62 -13.88 -6.29
C TYR A 571 -22.78 -14.08 -7.80
N LEU A 572 -21.76 -14.63 -8.48
CA LEU A 572 -21.81 -14.85 -9.92
C LEU A 572 -22.92 -15.84 -10.30
N PHE A 573 -23.00 -16.97 -9.58
CA PHE A 573 -23.94 -18.06 -9.87
C PHE A 573 -25.29 -17.92 -9.15
N GLU A 574 -25.56 -16.77 -8.51
CA GLU A 574 -26.90 -16.41 -8.04
C GLU A 574 -27.90 -16.43 -9.21
N ASP A 575 -27.48 -15.88 -10.35
CA ASP A 575 -28.20 -15.98 -11.61
C ASP A 575 -27.92 -17.32 -12.28
N LYS A 576 -28.76 -18.31 -11.97
CA LYS A 576 -28.69 -19.64 -12.57
C LYS A 576 -28.86 -19.60 -14.09
N SER A 577 -29.40 -18.55 -14.72
CA SER A 577 -29.51 -18.52 -16.18
C SER A 577 -28.15 -18.38 -16.87
N LYS A 578 -27.11 -17.93 -16.16
CA LYS A 578 -25.80 -17.62 -16.74
C LYS A 578 -24.78 -18.74 -16.61
N TRP A 579 -23.92 -18.81 -17.60
CA TRP A 579 -22.67 -19.57 -17.61
C TRP A 579 -21.52 -18.62 -17.83
N TYR A 580 -20.60 -18.55 -16.87
CA TYR A 580 -19.43 -17.70 -17.03
C TYR A 580 -18.34 -18.45 -17.81
N PHE A 581 -17.58 -17.74 -18.63
CA PHE A 581 -16.44 -18.28 -19.37
C PHE A 581 -15.28 -17.26 -19.43
N SER A 582 -14.06 -17.75 -19.62
CA SER A 582 -12.87 -16.90 -19.74
C SER A 582 -12.76 -16.20 -21.11
N THR A 583 -12.10 -15.04 -21.18
CA THR A 583 -11.76 -14.38 -22.46
C THR A 583 -10.96 -15.32 -23.37
N SER A 584 -10.11 -16.17 -22.81
CA SER A 584 -9.39 -17.21 -23.55
C SER A 584 -10.32 -18.26 -24.17
N GLU A 585 -11.34 -18.75 -23.44
CA GLU A 585 -12.33 -19.70 -23.97
C GLU A 585 -13.19 -19.12 -25.10
N ARG A 586 -13.39 -17.80 -25.12
CA ARG A 586 -14.15 -17.12 -26.18
C ARG A 586 -13.64 -17.41 -27.59
N GLN A 587 -12.36 -17.77 -27.72
CA GLN A 587 -11.74 -18.10 -29.01
C GLN A 587 -12.22 -19.46 -29.56
N ASP A 588 -12.83 -20.31 -28.74
CA ASP A 588 -13.43 -21.56 -29.19
C ASP A 588 -14.77 -21.30 -29.91
N ALA A 589 -14.78 -21.62 -31.21
CA ALA A 589 -15.97 -21.49 -32.06
C ALA A 589 -17.18 -22.30 -31.56
N LYS A 590 -16.95 -23.36 -30.78
CA LYS A 590 -18.01 -24.22 -30.23
C LYS A 590 -18.51 -23.78 -28.85
N LEU A 591 -17.90 -22.77 -28.24
CA LEU A 591 -18.22 -22.37 -26.86
C LEU A 591 -19.70 -21.99 -26.70
N TYR A 592 -20.22 -21.10 -27.55
CA TYR A 592 -21.62 -20.64 -27.41
C TYR A 592 -22.63 -21.75 -27.63
N TYR A 593 -22.36 -22.65 -28.58
CA TYR A 593 -23.17 -23.84 -28.79
C TYR A 593 -23.14 -24.77 -27.56
N THR A 594 -21.96 -24.94 -26.96
CA THR A 594 -21.76 -25.70 -25.73
C THR A 594 -22.54 -25.09 -24.56
N ILE A 595 -22.49 -23.77 -24.38
CA ILE A 595 -23.23 -23.06 -23.34
C ILE A 595 -24.75 -23.15 -23.57
N GLN A 596 -25.20 -22.98 -24.82
CA GLN A 596 -26.61 -23.10 -25.18
C GLN A 596 -27.15 -24.50 -24.90
N SER A 597 -26.36 -25.54 -25.20
CA SER A 597 -26.72 -26.93 -24.91
C SER A 597 -26.87 -27.23 -23.41
N LEU A 598 -26.24 -26.43 -22.55
CA LEU A 598 -26.38 -26.50 -21.09
C LEU A 598 -27.65 -25.76 -20.59
N GLY A 599 -28.39 -25.09 -21.49
CA GLY A 599 -29.56 -24.28 -21.18
C GLY A 599 -29.23 -22.97 -20.48
N ARG A 600 -28.08 -22.35 -20.82
CA ARG A 600 -27.55 -21.14 -20.16
C ARG A 600 -27.23 -20.03 -21.17
N GLU A 601 -27.14 -18.80 -20.68
CA GLU A 601 -26.60 -17.64 -21.40
C GLU A 601 -25.12 -17.43 -21.04
N GLY A 602 -24.27 -17.16 -22.03
CA GLY A 602 -22.85 -16.94 -21.80
C GLY A 602 -22.54 -15.55 -21.24
N ALA A 603 -21.73 -15.48 -20.18
CA ALA A 603 -21.19 -14.23 -19.62
C ALA A 603 -19.66 -14.28 -19.55
N GLU A 604 -18.99 -13.28 -20.10
CA GLU A 604 -17.52 -13.26 -20.16
C GLU A 604 -16.90 -12.72 -18.86
N LEU A 605 -15.84 -13.40 -18.38
CA LEU A 605 -14.96 -12.94 -17.32
C LEU A 605 -13.52 -12.75 -17.84
N GLN A 606 -12.83 -11.73 -17.33
CA GLN A 606 -11.40 -11.55 -17.56
C GLN A 606 -10.61 -12.77 -17.09
N ASP A 607 -9.58 -13.16 -17.84
CA ASP A 607 -8.76 -14.35 -17.58
C ASP A 607 -8.14 -14.36 -16.17
N SER A 608 -7.72 -13.19 -15.67
CA SER A 608 -7.19 -13.07 -14.30
C SER A 608 -8.23 -13.44 -13.24
N TYR A 609 -9.48 -12.97 -13.40
CA TYR A 609 -10.58 -13.31 -12.49
C TYR A 609 -10.99 -14.77 -12.62
N TRP A 610 -11.10 -15.26 -13.86
CA TRP A 610 -11.36 -16.68 -14.13
C TRP A 610 -10.34 -17.57 -13.41
N SER A 611 -9.04 -17.27 -13.56
CA SER A 611 -7.98 -18.07 -12.97
C SER A 611 -7.96 -18.07 -11.44
N ILE A 612 -8.51 -17.04 -10.79
CA ILE A 612 -8.72 -17.02 -9.34
C ILE A 612 -9.77 -18.05 -8.94
N LEU A 613 -10.91 -18.06 -9.63
CA LEU A 613 -12.00 -19.00 -9.34
C LEU A 613 -11.56 -20.44 -9.64
N GLU A 614 -10.84 -20.63 -10.75
CA GLU A 614 -10.33 -21.95 -11.19
C GLU A 614 -9.30 -22.50 -10.20
N ALA A 615 -8.37 -21.67 -9.70
CA ALA A 615 -7.35 -22.10 -8.73
C ALA A 615 -7.92 -22.60 -7.39
N HIS A 616 -9.20 -22.32 -7.12
CA HIS A 616 -9.91 -22.78 -5.94
C HIS A 616 -11.02 -23.81 -6.26
N ASP A 617 -11.04 -24.37 -7.48
CA ASP A 617 -12.06 -25.31 -7.97
C ASP A 617 -13.49 -24.75 -7.88
N MET A 618 -13.66 -23.43 -7.97
CA MET A 618 -14.97 -22.75 -7.88
C MET A 618 -15.64 -22.58 -9.24
N ILE A 619 -14.89 -22.76 -10.33
CA ILE A 619 -15.39 -22.69 -11.69
C ILE A 619 -14.64 -23.68 -12.58
N HIS A 620 -15.30 -24.12 -13.65
CA HIS A 620 -14.75 -25.04 -14.63
C HIS A 620 -15.27 -24.71 -16.03
N LYS A 621 -14.60 -25.25 -17.04
CA LYS A 621 -14.94 -25.02 -18.45
C LYS A 621 -16.31 -25.61 -18.81
N ALA A 622 -16.97 -25.02 -19.79
CA ALA A 622 -18.28 -25.48 -20.26
C ALA A 622 -18.25 -26.95 -20.72
N VAL A 623 -17.18 -27.35 -21.44
CA VAL A 623 -16.98 -28.73 -21.90
C VAL A 623 -16.83 -29.70 -20.72
N SER A 624 -16.16 -29.29 -19.64
CA SER A 624 -16.03 -30.10 -18.43
C SER A 624 -17.37 -30.31 -17.73
N GLU A 625 -18.26 -29.32 -17.72
CA GLU A 625 -19.61 -29.49 -17.17
C GLU A 625 -20.46 -30.42 -18.04
N GLN A 626 -20.35 -30.32 -19.37
CA GLN A 626 -21.01 -31.25 -20.28
C GLN A 626 -20.59 -32.69 -19.98
N TYR A 627 -19.28 -32.95 -19.87
CA TYR A 627 -18.74 -34.25 -19.49
C TYR A 627 -19.34 -34.72 -18.15
N ARG A 628 -19.33 -33.85 -17.13
CA ARG A 628 -19.83 -34.18 -15.79
C ARG A 628 -21.32 -34.55 -15.79
N ARG A 629 -22.16 -33.78 -16.50
CA ARG A 629 -23.59 -34.09 -16.65
C ARG A 629 -23.81 -35.37 -17.43
N PHE A 630 -23.06 -35.57 -18.52
CA PHE A 630 -23.16 -36.78 -19.33
C PHE A 630 -22.71 -38.04 -18.59
N VAL A 631 -21.75 -37.94 -17.66
CA VAL A 631 -21.35 -39.05 -16.76
C VAL A 631 -22.40 -39.31 -15.67
N ALA A 632 -23.11 -38.27 -15.23
CA ALA A 632 -24.13 -38.36 -14.18
C ALA A 632 -25.55 -38.68 -14.71
N ALA A 633 -25.77 -38.58 -16.03
CA ALA A 633 -27.07 -38.84 -16.67
C ALA A 633 -27.63 -40.23 -16.32
N ASP A 634 -28.95 -40.35 -16.26
CA ASP A 634 -29.59 -41.63 -15.93
C ASP A 634 -29.51 -42.61 -17.11
N ILE A 635 -29.59 -43.91 -16.80
CA ILE A 635 -29.55 -44.98 -17.81
C ILE A 635 -30.95 -45.12 -18.42
N VAL A 636 -31.01 -45.17 -19.75
CA VAL A 636 -32.26 -45.31 -20.50
C VAL A 636 -32.64 -46.78 -20.67
N ALA A 637 -33.92 -47.10 -20.47
CA ALA A 637 -34.46 -48.42 -20.71
C ALA A 637 -34.75 -48.67 -22.20
N LEU A 638 -34.33 -49.83 -22.72
CA LEU A 638 -34.49 -50.22 -24.12
C LEU A 638 -35.91 -50.76 -24.40
N ASN A 639 -36.88 -49.86 -24.45
CA ASN A 639 -38.31 -50.22 -24.51
C ASN A 639 -38.86 -50.48 -25.93
N THR A 640 -38.09 -50.18 -26.98
CA THR A 640 -38.53 -50.33 -28.37
C THR A 640 -37.71 -51.40 -29.09
N ASN A 641 -38.32 -52.10 -30.05
CA ASN A 641 -37.61 -53.06 -30.90
C ASN A 641 -36.45 -52.42 -31.66
N PHE A 642 -36.62 -51.16 -32.07
CA PHE A 642 -35.57 -50.37 -32.73
C PHE A 642 -34.36 -50.16 -31.81
N ALA A 643 -34.59 -49.68 -30.58
CA ALA A 643 -33.53 -49.48 -29.58
C ALA A 643 -32.79 -50.79 -29.25
N GLN A 644 -33.53 -51.89 -29.11
CA GLN A 644 -32.95 -53.21 -28.85
C GLN A 644 -32.10 -53.72 -30.02
N GLN A 645 -32.49 -53.44 -31.27
CA GLN A 645 -31.70 -53.80 -32.44
C GLN A 645 -30.40 -52.99 -32.53
N ILE A 646 -30.46 -51.67 -32.26
CA ILE A 646 -29.26 -50.81 -32.20
C ILE A 646 -28.28 -51.30 -31.13
N ASP A 647 -28.76 -51.55 -29.91
CA ASP A 647 -27.92 -52.07 -28.82
C ASP A 647 -27.30 -53.42 -29.22
N LYS A 648 -28.11 -54.37 -29.72
CA LYS A 648 -27.62 -55.69 -30.10
C LYS A 648 -26.50 -55.63 -31.15
N ILE A 649 -26.68 -54.83 -32.20
CA ILE A 649 -25.68 -54.68 -33.27
C ILE A 649 -24.41 -54.00 -32.74
N LEU A 650 -24.56 -52.92 -31.97
CA LEU A 650 -23.43 -52.18 -31.42
C LEU A 650 -22.61 -53.05 -30.43
N GLN A 651 -23.29 -53.78 -29.53
CA GLN A 651 -22.65 -54.71 -28.60
C GLN A 651 -21.93 -55.83 -29.36
N ALA A 652 -22.52 -56.39 -30.42
CA ALA A 652 -21.88 -57.40 -31.25
C ALA A 652 -20.59 -56.87 -31.92
N CYS A 653 -20.63 -55.64 -32.42
CA CYS A 653 -19.46 -55.00 -33.03
C CYS A 653 -18.33 -54.77 -32.00
N ILE A 654 -18.69 -54.31 -30.81
CA ILE A 654 -17.75 -54.07 -29.70
C ILE A 654 -17.15 -55.37 -29.18
N TYR A 655 -17.95 -56.43 -29.04
CA TYR A 655 -17.51 -57.75 -28.62
C TYR A 655 -16.53 -58.38 -29.62
N ALA A 656 -16.81 -58.21 -30.91
CA ALA A 656 -16.00 -58.78 -31.99
C ALA A 656 -14.71 -57.97 -32.29
N CYS A 657 -14.44 -56.88 -31.55
CA CYS A 657 -13.20 -56.13 -31.61
C CYS A 657 -12.38 -56.39 -30.33
N SER A 658 -11.20 -56.99 -30.46
CA SER A 658 -10.35 -57.39 -29.33
C SER A 658 -9.97 -56.22 -28.41
N ALA A 659 -9.83 -55.02 -28.96
CA ALA A 659 -9.52 -53.79 -28.21
C ALA A 659 -10.69 -53.31 -27.33
N THR A 660 -11.92 -53.72 -27.63
CA THR A 660 -13.14 -53.24 -26.95
C THR A 660 -14.00 -54.33 -26.34
N GLN A 661 -13.65 -55.61 -26.49
CA GLN A 661 -14.47 -56.76 -26.10
C GLN A 661 -14.94 -56.76 -24.64
N LYS A 662 -14.15 -56.16 -23.74
CA LYS A 662 -14.46 -56.07 -22.29
C LYS A 662 -15.23 -54.81 -21.90
N ILE A 663 -15.43 -53.88 -22.83
CA ILE A 663 -16.07 -52.59 -22.58
C ILE A 663 -17.57 -52.74 -22.78
N ARG A 664 -18.36 -52.26 -21.82
CA ARG A 664 -19.83 -52.33 -21.88
C ARG A 664 -20.40 -51.07 -22.51
N VAL A 665 -21.48 -51.18 -23.28
CA VAL A 665 -22.28 -50.02 -23.70
C VAL A 665 -23.48 -49.84 -22.79
N ILE A 666 -23.74 -48.60 -22.39
CA ILE A 666 -25.00 -48.18 -21.77
C ILE A 666 -25.52 -46.92 -22.48
N PHE A 667 -26.83 -46.84 -22.66
CA PHE A 667 -27.50 -45.67 -23.20
C PHE A 667 -27.96 -44.76 -22.06
N VAL A 668 -27.82 -43.45 -22.24
CA VAL A 668 -28.02 -42.46 -21.17
C VAL A 668 -28.84 -41.27 -21.64
N GLU A 669 -29.60 -40.68 -20.70
CA GLU A 669 -30.45 -39.53 -20.93
C GLU A 669 -29.60 -38.26 -21.05
N GLY A 670 -29.09 -38.02 -22.25
CA GLY A 670 -28.21 -36.89 -22.55
C GLY A 670 -28.96 -35.58 -22.76
N GLY A 671 -30.27 -35.63 -23.01
CA GLY A 671 -31.11 -34.46 -23.23
C GLY A 671 -30.58 -33.55 -24.34
N SER A 672 -30.31 -32.27 -24.01
CA SER A 672 -29.81 -31.28 -24.97
C SER A 672 -28.29 -31.28 -25.16
N LEU A 673 -27.55 -32.20 -24.51
CA LEU A 673 -26.08 -32.23 -24.58
C LEU A 673 -25.59 -32.68 -25.97
N PRO A 674 -24.51 -32.09 -26.50
CA PRO A 674 -24.00 -32.44 -27.82
C PRO A 674 -23.08 -33.68 -27.82
N LEU A 675 -22.79 -34.22 -26.63
CA LEU A 675 -21.97 -35.42 -26.45
C LEU A 675 -22.71 -36.65 -26.97
N GLN A 676 -22.12 -37.34 -27.93
CA GLN A 676 -22.72 -38.50 -28.59
C GLN A 676 -22.37 -39.81 -27.89
N VAL A 677 -21.07 -39.98 -27.64
CA VAL A 677 -20.46 -41.15 -27.04
C VAL A 677 -19.36 -40.68 -26.10
N LEU A 678 -19.30 -41.28 -24.92
CA LEU A 678 -18.25 -41.03 -23.95
C LEU A 678 -17.69 -42.33 -23.40
N TYR A 679 -16.37 -42.50 -23.50
CA TYR A 679 -15.66 -43.60 -22.88
C TYR A 679 -15.21 -43.23 -21.45
N ILE A 680 -15.53 -44.10 -20.50
CA ILE A 680 -15.08 -44.00 -19.11
C ILE A 680 -14.13 -45.16 -18.85
N GLU A 681 -12.83 -44.87 -18.96
CA GLU A 681 -11.75 -45.87 -18.92
C GLU A 681 -11.74 -46.68 -17.61
N ASP A 682 -11.81 -46.00 -16.46
CA ASP A 682 -11.78 -46.64 -15.13
C ASP A 682 -12.91 -47.66 -14.90
N LYS A 683 -14.00 -47.59 -15.67
CA LYS A 683 -15.16 -48.47 -15.54
C LYS A 683 -15.32 -49.43 -16.70
N ASP A 684 -14.50 -49.30 -17.75
CA ASP A 684 -14.70 -49.94 -19.06
C ASP A 684 -16.17 -49.83 -19.52
N ILE A 685 -16.66 -48.59 -19.63
CA ILE A 685 -18.03 -48.30 -20.08
C ILE A 685 -18.03 -47.22 -21.16
N PHE A 686 -18.77 -47.46 -22.25
CA PHE A 686 -19.25 -46.42 -23.16
C PHE A 686 -20.64 -45.96 -22.73
N ARG A 687 -20.79 -44.66 -22.52
CA ARG A 687 -22.09 -43.99 -22.42
C ARG A 687 -22.47 -43.46 -23.78
N VAL A 688 -23.63 -43.83 -24.29
CA VAL A 688 -24.16 -43.42 -25.60
C VAL A 688 -25.44 -42.62 -25.40
N HIS A 689 -25.57 -41.51 -26.12
CA HIS A 689 -26.72 -40.61 -25.99
C HIS A 689 -28.02 -41.30 -26.46
N GLU A 690 -29.12 -41.07 -25.74
CA GLU A 690 -30.43 -41.69 -26.02
C GLU A 690 -31.04 -41.38 -27.39
N LYS A 691 -30.78 -40.20 -27.97
CA LYS A 691 -31.26 -39.79 -29.30
C LYS A 691 -30.98 -40.79 -30.42
N TRP A 692 -29.96 -41.64 -30.27
CA TRP A 692 -29.68 -42.73 -31.21
C TRP A 692 -30.67 -43.90 -31.14
N LEU A 693 -31.50 -43.92 -30.10
CA LEU A 693 -32.58 -44.89 -29.87
C LEU A 693 -33.94 -44.39 -30.39
N ASP A 694 -34.05 -43.12 -30.78
CA ASP A 694 -35.24 -42.56 -31.43
C ASP A 694 -35.03 -42.46 -32.95
N GLN A 695 -36.02 -42.93 -33.72
CA GLN A 695 -35.91 -42.98 -35.17
C GLN A 695 -35.82 -41.58 -35.80
N THR A 696 -36.57 -40.62 -35.25
CA THR A 696 -36.68 -39.27 -35.79
C THR A 696 -35.43 -38.46 -35.45
N GLU A 697 -35.01 -38.51 -34.19
CA GLU A 697 -33.81 -37.78 -33.73
C GLU A 697 -32.53 -38.34 -34.38
N ALA A 698 -32.40 -39.67 -34.48
CA ALA A 698 -31.25 -40.29 -35.12
C ALA A 698 -31.21 -39.99 -36.63
N ALA A 699 -32.35 -40.00 -37.34
CA ALA A 699 -32.41 -39.61 -38.74
C ALA A 699 -31.99 -38.14 -38.94
N GLN A 700 -32.47 -37.24 -38.06
CA GLN A 700 -32.09 -35.83 -38.09
C GLN A 700 -30.58 -35.62 -37.85
N GLU A 701 -29.99 -36.33 -36.89
CA GLU A 701 -28.55 -36.26 -36.59
C GLU A 701 -27.70 -36.77 -37.77
N LEU A 702 -28.19 -37.76 -38.50
CA LEU A 702 -27.57 -38.28 -39.73
C LEU A 702 -27.85 -37.42 -40.97
N GLY A 703 -28.68 -36.37 -40.87
CA GLY A 703 -29.08 -35.53 -42.00
C GLY A 703 -30.00 -36.22 -43.00
N LEU A 704 -30.73 -37.25 -42.57
CA LEU A 704 -31.65 -38.02 -43.40
C LEU A 704 -33.06 -37.41 -43.29
N LEU A 705 -33.56 -36.85 -44.41
CA LEU A 705 -34.86 -36.16 -44.46
C LEU A 705 -36.07 -37.10 -44.45
N ASP A 706 -35.89 -38.36 -44.88
CA ASP A 706 -36.94 -39.39 -44.88
C ASP A 706 -36.27 -40.78 -44.95
N PRO A 707 -36.15 -41.54 -43.84
CA PRO A 707 -35.49 -42.84 -43.86
C PRO A 707 -36.38 -43.85 -44.60
N THR A 708 -36.08 -44.13 -45.88
CA THR A 708 -36.89 -45.01 -46.73
C THR A 708 -36.93 -46.47 -46.29
N ALA A 709 -36.03 -46.91 -45.39
CA ALA A 709 -36.12 -48.19 -44.69
C ALA A 709 -35.48 -48.12 -43.29
N ILE A 710 -36.15 -48.68 -42.28
CA ILE A 710 -35.65 -48.76 -40.89
C ILE A 710 -34.31 -49.52 -40.82
N GLY A 711 -34.11 -50.52 -41.68
CA GLY A 711 -32.85 -51.27 -41.75
C GLY A 711 -31.65 -50.41 -42.15
N ASP A 712 -31.83 -49.52 -43.13
CA ASP A 712 -30.76 -48.60 -43.57
C ASP A 712 -30.40 -47.61 -42.46
N LEU A 713 -31.41 -47.10 -41.75
CA LEU A 713 -31.22 -46.23 -40.60
C LEU A 713 -30.43 -46.95 -39.49
N ILE A 714 -30.81 -48.18 -39.14
CA ILE A 714 -30.11 -49.01 -38.16
C ILE A 714 -28.65 -49.23 -38.55
N HIS A 715 -28.40 -49.53 -39.83
CA HIS A 715 -27.05 -49.71 -40.37
C HIS A 715 -26.22 -48.43 -40.22
N HIS A 716 -26.74 -47.27 -40.63
CA HIS A 716 -26.04 -45.99 -40.53
C HIS A 716 -25.76 -45.56 -39.08
N ILE A 717 -26.72 -45.77 -38.18
CA ILE A 717 -26.54 -45.50 -36.74
C ILE A 717 -25.44 -46.39 -36.18
N SER A 718 -25.52 -47.69 -36.44
CA SER A 718 -24.56 -48.67 -35.89
C SER A 718 -23.14 -48.39 -36.36
N ASN A 719 -22.94 -48.09 -37.65
CA ASN A 719 -21.64 -47.70 -38.19
C ASN A 719 -21.13 -46.40 -37.54
N THR A 720 -21.97 -45.37 -37.47
CA THR A 720 -21.60 -44.07 -36.91
C THR A 720 -21.23 -44.17 -35.42
N LEU A 721 -22.01 -44.92 -34.65
CA LEU A 721 -21.74 -45.15 -33.23
C LEU A 721 -20.49 -45.99 -33.03
N PHE A 722 -20.31 -47.06 -33.79
CA PHE A 722 -19.12 -47.90 -33.70
C PHE A 722 -17.85 -47.11 -34.04
N GLU A 723 -17.89 -46.28 -35.08
CA GLU A 723 -16.80 -45.39 -35.43
C GLU A 723 -16.45 -44.43 -34.27
N LYS A 724 -17.46 -43.78 -33.68
CA LYS A 724 -17.26 -42.88 -32.53
C LYS A 724 -16.72 -43.61 -31.30
N VAL A 725 -17.24 -44.80 -31.02
CA VAL A 725 -16.80 -45.67 -29.93
C VAL A 725 -15.32 -46.02 -30.10
N ILE A 726 -14.93 -46.55 -31.27
CA ILE A 726 -13.56 -46.96 -31.55
C ILE A 726 -12.59 -45.77 -31.51
N ASN A 727 -13.00 -44.62 -32.03
CA ASN A 727 -12.18 -43.40 -32.00
C ASN A 727 -12.01 -42.82 -30.58
N SER A 728 -12.87 -43.19 -29.62
CA SER A 728 -12.78 -42.75 -28.23
C SER A 728 -11.87 -43.62 -27.35
N VAL A 729 -11.40 -44.76 -27.86
CA VAL A 729 -10.53 -45.68 -27.12
C VAL A 729 -9.07 -45.28 -27.28
N PRO A 730 -8.27 -45.33 -26.19
CA PRO A 730 -6.82 -45.12 -26.24
C PRO A 730 -6.11 -46.00 -27.29
N LEU A 731 -5.18 -45.39 -28.05
CA LEU A 731 -4.52 -46.04 -29.19
C LEU A 731 -3.68 -47.26 -28.79
N ASP A 732 -3.16 -47.29 -27.57
CA ASP A 732 -2.38 -48.38 -26.99
C ASP A 732 -3.19 -49.66 -26.78
N ARG A 733 -4.53 -49.61 -26.77
CA ARG A 733 -5.38 -50.81 -26.79
C ARG A 733 -5.40 -51.51 -28.16
N PHE A 734 -4.93 -50.86 -29.23
CA PHE A 734 -4.91 -51.41 -30.59
C PHE A 734 -3.54 -52.00 -30.96
N THR A 735 -3.02 -52.92 -30.15
CA THR A 735 -1.73 -53.59 -30.42
C THR A 735 -1.85 -54.68 -31.48
N GLY A 736 -0.81 -54.82 -32.32
CA GLY A 736 -0.60 -55.98 -33.16
C GLY A 736 0.89 -56.30 -33.33
N ASP A 737 1.24 -57.59 -33.35
CA ASP A 737 2.63 -58.09 -33.42
C ASP A 737 3.32 -57.86 -34.78
N ASN A 738 2.70 -57.09 -35.68
CA ASN A 738 3.00 -57.14 -37.10
C ASN A 738 3.82 -55.91 -37.59
N GLY A 739 4.31 -55.09 -36.67
CA GLY A 739 5.08 -53.86 -36.97
C GLY A 739 4.28 -52.74 -37.64
N ARG A 740 2.94 -52.78 -37.59
CA ARG A 740 2.05 -51.73 -38.12
C ARG A 740 1.68 -50.72 -37.01
N SER A 741 1.28 -49.51 -37.42
CA SER A 741 0.88 -48.47 -36.46
C SER A 741 -0.47 -48.78 -35.79
N TYR A 742 -0.68 -48.23 -34.59
CA TYR A 742 -1.96 -48.30 -33.87
C TYR A 742 -3.14 -47.81 -34.72
N ASP A 743 -2.96 -46.73 -35.49
CA ASP A 743 -3.98 -46.21 -36.39
C ASP A 743 -4.36 -47.19 -37.50
N TRP A 744 -3.40 -47.97 -38.00
CA TRP A 744 -3.66 -48.99 -39.00
C TRP A 744 -4.55 -50.09 -38.42
N HIS A 745 -4.24 -50.57 -37.22
CA HIS A 745 -5.05 -51.58 -36.54
C HIS A 745 -6.45 -51.06 -36.19
N ARG A 746 -6.58 -49.81 -35.74
CA ARG A 746 -7.86 -49.15 -35.53
C ARG A 746 -8.69 -49.07 -36.81
N GLY A 747 -8.10 -48.65 -37.92
CA GLY A 747 -8.76 -48.59 -39.23
C GLY A 747 -9.18 -49.97 -39.75
N GLN A 748 -8.38 -51.02 -39.50
CA GLN A 748 -8.75 -52.38 -39.84
C GLN A 748 -9.99 -52.85 -39.08
N GLN A 749 -10.11 -52.54 -37.79
CA GLN A 749 -11.28 -52.91 -36.99
C GLN A 749 -12.55 -52.19 -37.45
N LEU A 750 -12.44 -50.92 -37.86
CA LEU A 750 -13.56 -50.17 -38.47
C LEU A 750 -14.06 -50.87 -39.75
N HIS A 751 -13.15 -51.21 -40.66
CA HIS A 751 -13.50 -51.88 -41.91
C HIS A 751 -14.14 -53.26 -41.68
N LEU A 752 -13.61 -54.03 -40.73
CA LEU A 752 -14.18 -55.34 -40.37
C LEU A 752 -15.57 -55.22 -39.74
N ALA A 753 -15.83 -54.17 -38.97
CA ALA A 753 -17.16 -53.94 -38.41
C ALA A 753 -18.17 -53.51 -39.46
N GLU A 754 -17.80 -52.65 -40.41
CA GLU A 754 -18.66 -52.30 -41.55
C GLU A 754 -19.10 -53.55 -42.32
N GLN A 755 -18.18 -54.49 -42.59
CA GLN A 755 -18.52 -55.76 -43.24
C GLN A 755 -19.53 -56.58 -42.43
N ARG A 756 -19.38 -56.65 -41.10
CA ARG A 756 -20.29 -57.40 -40.21
C ARG A 756 -21.68 -56.76 -40.11
N ILE A 757 -21.76 -55.44 -40.20
CA ILE A 757 -23.04 -54.71 -40.15
C ILE A 757 -23.79 -54.87 -41.48
N ILE A 758 -23.07 -55.05 -42.60
CA ILE A 758 -23.66 -55.26 -43.94
C ILE A 758 -24.13 -56.71 -44.15
N GLU A 759 -23.50 -57.72 -43.55
CA GLU A 759 -23.88 -59.14 -43.70
C GLU A 759 -24.96 -59.55 -42.68
N PRO A 760 -26.27 -59.62 -43.04
CA PRO A 760 -27.28 -60.14 -42.15
C PRO A 760 -27.25 -61.67 -42.28
N SER A 761 -26.77 -62.37 -41.25
CA SER A 761 -27.07 -63.79 -40.98
C SER A 761 -26.94 -64.76 -42.18
N ALA A 762 -25.71 -65.16 -42.52
CA ALA A 762 -25.48 -66.36 -43.34
C ALA A 762 -25.03 -67.59 -42.52
N ASP A 763 -24.86 -67.47 -41.20
CA ASP A 763 -24.36 -68.57 -40.38
C ASP A 763 -25.24 -68.82 -39.13
N PRO A 764 -25.99 -69.93 -39.06
CA PRO A 764 -26.75 -70.35 -37.87
C PRO A 764 -25.88 -70.66 -36.64
N SER A 765 -24.55 -70.73 -36.79
CA SER A 765 -23.64 -71.06 -35.69
C SER A 765 -23.43 -69.93 -34.67
N TYR A 766 -23.81 -68.69 -34.98
CA TYR A 766 -23.66 -67.55 -34.04
C TYR A 766 -24.74 -67.51 -32.95
N THR A 767 -25.84 -68.24 -33.11
CA THR A 767 -26.94 -68.27 -32.14
C THR A 767 -26.70 -69.20 -30.95
N GLU A 768 -25.70 -70.09 -30.97
CA GLU A 768 -25.42 -71.03 -29.87
C GLU A 768 -24.37 -70.54 -28.85
N HIS A 769 -23.71 -69.41 -29.10
CA HIS A 769 -22.70 -68.85 -28.18
C HIS A 769 -23.16 -67.60 -27.42
N LEU A 770 -24.44 -67.22 -27.52
CA LEU A 770 -25.02 -66.02 -26.91
C LEU A 770 -26.27 -66.31 -26.03
N THR A 771 -26.38 -67.52 -25.49
CA THR A 771 -27.26 -67.82 -24.32
C THR A 771 -26.44 -67.99 -23.07
#